data_AF-A0A4Y7I5L5-F1
#
_entry.id   AF-A0A4Y7I5L5-F1
#
_cell.length_a   1.000
_cell.length_b   1.000
_cell.length_c   1.000
_cell.angle_alpha   90.00
_cell.angle_beta   90.00
_cell.angle_gamma   90.00
#
_symmetry.space_group_name_H-M   'P 1'
#
loop_
_entity.id
_entity.type
_entity.pdbx_description
1 polymer ?
#
loop_
_entity_poly.entity_id
_entity_poly.type
_entity_poly.pdbx_seq_one_letter_code
_entity_poly.pdbx_strand_id
1 'polypeptide(L)'
;MVGGVEETTKAVSEFTMDPSSTTPEASSEATSKNALKKAQKMKQKEEEKRLKEEEKKKKAEAMASSKAASNPNPDDEDMDPTQYFENREKWLASQKASGSNPYPHKFFVTMTLTEYIKMYETLADGEHLEDVEVSLGGRIMHKRTSSSKLFFYDLHDEGLKVQLMVDARKSDMDEAEFTRFHSGVKRGDIVGVTGFPGKSKRGELSLFPKSFVVVSHCLHMMPRNKAGPGGDNANAKKTDLWVPGSTRNPESYTLKDQETRYRQRYLDLMLNMEVRQIFKTRAKVVSYIRKFLDDLDFLEVETPMMNMIAGGAAAKPFVTHHNDLNMRLFMRIAPELFLKQLIVGGLNRVYEIGKQFRNEGIDLTHNPEFTTCEFYMAFADYNDLMDLTEKMLSGMVKELTGGYKIKYHANGLDKEPIEIDFTPPFRRIEMIGELEKMAGLEIPKDLSSDLTTKYLLDACAKFDVKCPPPQTTTRLLDKLVGHFLEETCVNPTFIINHPQIMSPLAKWHRSKPGLTERFELFINKHELCNAYTELNDPAVQRERFAEQLKDRQSGDDEAMALDETFCTALEYGLPPTAGWGLGIDRLTMLLTDSQNIKEVLLFPAMKPQDEPAPKDPSSNMKCLFVVCFFSVIGMAMGIAPKTAVSVPFGRNYDPTWSFDHIKYFNGGNEIELHLDNYTGTGFHSKGSYLYGHFHMHIKMVAGDSAGTVTAFYLSSNGNEHDEVDFEFLGNRTGEPYILQTNVFTGGEGKREQRIYLWFDPTAAYHTYSILWNSYHITIFKNSQKLGLKFPFEKPMKLYSSLWNADDWATRGGLEKTDWSKAPFVAKYKGFHIDACQTSVNARFCETQGKRWWDQKEYQDLDAAQYRRLKWVRRKFTIYNYCQDKARFPTMPLECKIDRDA
;
A
#
# COMPACT_ATOMS: atom_id res chain seq x y z
N MET A 1 26.94 8.74 -59.30
CA MET A 1 28.20 8.83 -60.06
C MET A 1 29.30 9.35 -59.13
N VAL A 2 30.54 9.42 -59.62
CA VAL A 2 31.68 10.23 -59.10
C VAL A 2 31.21 11.53 -58.43
N GLY A 3 31.80 12.05 -57.34
CA GLY A 3 33.01 11.68 -56.59
C GLY A 3 33.71 12.96 -56.07
N GLY A 4 34.86 12.84 -55.40
CA GLY A 4 35.61 13.99 -54.84
C GLY A 4 35.27 14.30 -53.37
N VAL A 5 36.14 14.77 -52.46
CA VAL A 5 37.37 15.62 -52.48
C VAL A 5 37.08 17.07 -52.05
N GLU A 6 37.65 17.47 -50.88
CA GLU A 6 38.23 18.78 -50.45
C GLU A 6 37.44 20.11 -50.68
N GLU A 7 37.69 21.28 -50.04
CA GLU A 7 38.37 21.65 -48.77
C GLU A 7 37.38 22.54 -47.92
N THR A 8 37.55 23.79 -47.44
CA THR A 8 38.68 24.74 -47.33
C THR A 8 38.64 25.63 -46.05
N THR A 9 39.65 25.55 -45.16
CA THR A 9 40.04 26.62 -44.17
C THR A 9 39.04 27.09 -43.06
N LYS A 10 39.41 27.82 -41.98
CA LYS A 10 40.69 28.48 -41.57
C LYS A 10 40.88 28.56 -40.03
N ALA A 11 42.14 28.73 -39.62
CA ALA A 11 42.68 28.90 -38.25
C ALA A 11 42.18 30.19 -37.52
N VAL A 12 42.44 30.45 -36.22
CA VAL A 12 43.71 30.66 -35.45
C VAL A 12 43.32 30.67 -33.93
N SER A 13 44.09 30.34 -32.86
CA SER A 13 45.53 30.11 -32.53
C SER A 13 45.73 29.19 -31.29
N GLU A 14 46.95 28.65 -31.11
CA GLU A 14 47.84 28.58 -29.90
C GLU A 14 47.26 28.60 -28.45
N PHE A 15 47.80 27.90 -27.44
CA PHE A 15 49.24 27.71 -27.10
C PHE A 15 49.66 26.25 -26.74
N THR A 16 50.48 25.69 -27.64
CA THR A 16 51.71 24.88 -27.41
C THR A 16 51.87 23.89 -26.23
N MET A 17 52.08 22.61 -26.58
CA MET A 17 53.02 21.71 -25.88
C MET A 17 53.42 20.52 -26.77
N ASP A 18 54.66 20.49 -27.29
CA ASP A 18 55.26 19.35 -28.06
C ASP A 18 56.72 19.69 -28.50
N PRO A 19 57.52 18.80 -29.14
CA PRO A 19 57.54 17.32 -29.13
C PRO A 19 58.99 16.73 -28.97
N SER A 20 59.10 15.41 -29.21
CA SER A 20 60.21 14.75 -29.97
C SER A 20 61.52 14.35 -29.24
N SER A 21 62.26 13.32 -29.68
CA SER A 21 61.88 12.09 -30.43
C SER A 21 62.99 11.00 -30.35
N THR A 22 62.64 9.77 -30.70
CA THR A 22 63.48 8.64 -31.20
C THR A 22 65.02 8.66 -31.02
N THR A 23 65.49 7.74 -30.17
CA THR A 23 66.71 6.89 -30.26
C THR A 23 67.72 7.10 -31.40
N PRO A 24 69.03 7.04 -31.07
CA PRO A 24 69.84 5.91 -31.56
C PRO A 24 70.75 5.25 -30.49
N GLU A 25 71.55 4.26 -30.89
CA GLU A 25 72.34 3.37 -30.01
C GLU A 25 73.77 3.86 -29.65
N ALA A 26 74.27 3.29 -28.55
CA ALA A 26 75.66 2.90 -28.28
C ALA A 26 76.82 3.91 -28.47
N SER A 27 77.34 4.42 -27.35
CA SER A 27 78.78 4.56 -27.13
C SER A 27 79.13 4.31 -25.66
N SER A 28 80.38 3.92 -25.39
CA SER A 28 80.86 3.49 -24.07
C SER A 28 81.72 4.56 -23.40
N GLU A 29 81.46 4.88 -22.13
CA GLU A 29 82.52 5.39 -21.24
C GLU A 29 82.24 5.14 -19.75
N ALA A 30 83.29 5.11 -18.93
CA ALA A 30 83.27 4.50 -17.60
C ALA A 30 83.13 5.51 -16.45
N THR A 31 82.15 5.32 -15.56
CA THR A 31 81.95 6.17 -14.36
C THR A 31 82.25 5.45 -13.04
N SER A 32 83.31 5.94 -12.38
CA SER A 32 83.84 5.65 -11.03
C SER A 32 83.06 4.72 -10.08
N LYS A 33 83.78 3.72 -9.53
CA LYS A 33 83.36 2.78 -8.47
C LYS A 33 82.81 3.44 -7.18
N ASN A 34 83.01 4.74 -6.97
CA ASN A 34 82.50 5.46 -5.80
C ASN A 34 81.01 5.84 -5.89
N ALA A 35 80.42 5.97 -7.10
CA ALA A 35 79.01 6.31 -7.25
C ALA A 35 78.10 5.15 -6.78
N LEU A 36 78.37 3.94 -7.26
CA LEU A 36 77.63 2.72 -6.95
C LEU A 36 77.54 2.45 -5.44
N LYS A 37 78.66 2.68 -4.73
CA LYS A 37 78.78 2.42 -3.28
C LYS A 37 78.02 3.43 -2.41
N LYS A 38 77.74 4.64 -2.91
CA LYS A 38 76.78 5.58 -2.27
C LYS A 38 75.34 5.16 -2.50
N ALA A 39 74.98 4.77 -3.73
CA ALA A 39 73.62 4.34 -4.07
C ALA A 39 73.17 3.10 -3.27
N GLN A 40 74.04 2.09 -3.13
CA GLN A 40 73.74 0.90 -2.32
C GLN A 40 73.52 1.22 -0.83
N LYS A 41 74.31 2.13 -0.24
CA LYS A 41 74.12 2.56 1.16
C LYS A 41 72.85 3.38 1.38
N MET A 42 72.35 4.10 0.37
CA MET A 42 71.06 4.79 0.43
C MET A 42 69.91 3.78 0.44
N LYS A 43 69.88 2.84 -0.52
CA LYS A 43 68.85 1.79 -0.59
C LYS A 43 68.78 0.94 0.67
N GLN A 44 69.93 0.51 1.21
CA GLN A 44 69.96 -0.22 2.49
C GLN A 44 69.35 0.59 3.65
N LYS A 45 69.58 1.91 3.71
CA LYS A 45 68.97 2.76 4.74
C LYS A 45 67.46 2.95 4.57
N GLU A 46 66.96 3.03 3.34
CA GLU A 46 65.53 3.10 3.06
C GLU A 46 64.81 1.78 3.40
N GLU A 47 65.43 0.66 3.07
CA GLU A 47 64.93 -0.69 3.37
C GLU A 47 64.93 -0.99 4.88
N GLU A 48 66.02 -0.65 5.58
CA GLU A 48 66.10 -0.74 7.05
C GLU A 48 65.08 0.19 7.75
N LYS A 49 64.77 1.37 7.17
CA LYS A 49 63.74 2.29 7.67
C LYS A 49 62.33 1.72 7.45
N ARG A 50 62.04 1.18 6.26
CA ARG A 50 60.78 0.48 5.96
C ARG A 50 60.53 -0.67 6.92
N LEU A 51 61.52 -1.54 7.15
CA LEU A 51 61.39 -2.67 8.08
C LEU A 51 61.10 -2.21 9.52
N LYS A 52 61.69 -1.10 9.96
CA LYS A 52 61.41 -0.50 11.29
C LYS A 52 60.05 0.18 11.38
N GLU A 53 59.51 0.69 10.27
CA GLU A 53 58.15 1.22 10.18
C GLU A 53 57.09 0.09 10.12
N GLU A 54 57.39 -1.02 9.42
CA GLU A 54 56.58 -2.25 9.44
C GLU A 54 56.57 -2.94 10.82
N GLU A 55 57.71 -3.00 11.53
CA GLU A 55 57.75 -3.44 12.93
C GLU A 55 56.92 -2.54 13.86
N LYS A 56 56.99 -1.21 13.67
CA LYS A 56 56.16 -0.27 14.45
C LYS A 56 54.67 -0.47 14.18
N LYS A 57 54.28 -0.70 12.92
CA LYS A 57 52.90 -1.05 12.56
C LYS A 57 52.45 -2.33 13.27
N LYS A 58 53.20 -3.43 13.14
CA LYS A 58 52.86 -4.72 13.77
C LYS A 58 52.77 -4.63 15.30
N LYS A 59 53.62 -3.82 15.95
CA LYS A 59 53.55 -3.57 17.40
C LYS A 59 52.36 -2.68 17.80
N ALA A 60 51.99 -1.70 16.97
CA ALA A 60 50.78 -0.90 17.17
C ALA A 60 49.49 -1.72 16.96
N GLU A 61 49.45 -2.56 15.93
CA GLU A 61 48.35 -3.49 15.62
C GLU A 61 48.17 -4.53 16.75
N ALA A 62 49.28 -5.09 17.28
CA ALA A 62 49.24 -5.96 18.47
C ALA A 62 48.73 -5.23 19.73
N MET A 63 49.15 -3.98 19.97
CA MET A 63 48.64 -3.19 21.09
C MET A 63 47.17 -2.81 20.93
N ALA A 64 46.69 -2.54 19.70
CA ALA A 64 45.28 -2.32 19.41
C ALA A 64 44.46 -3.60 19.68
N SER A 65 44.93 -4.76 19.21
CA SER A 65 44.32 -6.06 19.50
C SER A 65 44.22 -6.33 21.00
N SER A 66 45.27 -6.04 21.78
CA SER A 66 45.26 -6.26 23.24
C SER A 66 44.27 -5.34 24.00
N LYS A 67 43.95 -4.15 23.45
CA LYS A 67 42.94 -3.25 24.02
C LYS A 67 41.50 -3.60 23.65
N ALA A 68 41.28 -4.36 22.57
CA ALA A 68 39.95 -4.86 22.22
C ALA A 68 39.47 -6.01 23.15
N ALA A 69 40.38 -6.61 23.91
CA ALA A 69 40.09 -7.76 24.78
C ALA A 69 39.65 -7.39 26.21
N SER A 70 39.46 -6.09 26.53
CA SER A 70 39.24 -5.62 27.91
C SER A 70 38.09 -4.61 28.05
N ASN A 71 36.90 -4.93 27.55
CA ASN A 71 35.62 -4.44 28.08
C ASN A 71 34.43 -5.25 27.51
N PRO A 72 33.64 -5.96 28.34
CA PRO A 72 32.45 -6.67 27.86
C PRO A 72 31.25 -5.72 27.75
N ASN A 73 30.78 -5.49 26.52
CA ASN A 73 29.60 -4.72 26.11
C ASN A 73 29.57 -3.21 26.51
N PRO A 74 29.41 -2.26 25.56
CA PRO A 74 28.64 -1.06 25.87
C PRO A 74 27.19 -1.47 26.16
N ASP A 75 26.44 -0.69 26.92
CA ASP A 75 25.07 -1.07 27.26
C ASP A 75 24.21 -1.16 25.98
N ASP A 76 23.41 -2.23 25.86
CA ASP A 76 22.51 -2.45 24.72
C ASP A 76 21.46 -1.32 24.58
N GLU A 77 21.34 -0.49 25.62
CA GLU A 77 20.30 0.49 25.87
C GLU A 77 20.55 1.85 25.17
N ASP A 78 21.82 2.17 24.89
CA ASP A 78 22.29 3.42 24.25
C ASP A 78 22.79 3.21 22.81
N MET A 79 22.62 2.00 22.25
CA MET A 79 23.07 1.65 20.90
C MET A 79 22.16 2.23 19.82
N ASP A 80 22.70 2.51 18.62
CA ASP A 80 21.87 2.89 17.46
C ASP A 80 20.86 1.77 17.12
N PRO A 81 19.57 2.07 16.87
CA PRO A 81 18.56 1.05 16.59
C PRO A 81 18.86 0.13 15.39
N THR A 82 19.58 0.64 14.39
CA THR A 82 20.02 -0.11 13.20
C THR A 82 21.17 -1.05 13.56
N GLN A 83 22.16 -0.54 14.31
CA GLN A 83 23.28 -1.33 14.79
C GLN A 83 22.81 -2.44 15.76
N TYR A 84 21.85 -2.15 16.62
CA TYR A 84 21.19 -3.12 17.49
C TYR A 84 20.56 -4.25 16.66
N PHE A 85 19.77 -3.89 15.63
CA PHE A 85 19.13 -4.84 14.73
C PHE A 85 20.15 -5.75 14.02
N GLU A 86 21.17 -5.16 13.39
CA GLU A 86 22.25 -5.92 12.75
C GLU A 86 22.94 -6.89 13.72
N ASN A 87 23.17 -6.46 14.96
CA ASN A 87 23.80 -7.29 15.99
C ASN A 87 22.90 -8.46 16.43
N ARG A 88 21.58 -8.24 16.54
CA ARG A 88 20.61 -9.33 16.80
C ARG A 88 20.54 -10.32 15.64
N GLU A 89 20.57 -9.86 14.38
CA GLU A 89 20.61 -10.74 13.21
C GLU A 89 21.90 -11.58 13.15
N LYS A 90 23.07 -10.94 13.28
CA LYS A 90 24.38 -11.61 13.30
C LYS A 90 24.47 -12.66 14.42
N TRP A 91 23.95 -12.33 15.61
CA TRP A 91 23.86 -13.28 16.72
C TRP A 91 22.92 -14.46 16.40
N LEU A 92 21.72 -14.22 15.85
CA LEU A 92 20.81 -15.31 15.46
C LEU A 92 21.35 -16.21 14.35
N ALA A 93 22.09 -15.65 13.39
CA ALA A 93 22.79 -16.43 12.37
C ALA A 93 23.80 -17.39 13.01
N SER A 94 24.54 -16.94 14.04
CA SER A 94 25.46 -17.81 14.80
C SER A 94 24.73 -18.95 15.53
N GLN A 95 23.54 -18.70 16.10
CA GLN A 95 22.75 -19.74 16.78
C GLN A 95 22.21 -20.79 15.80
N LYS A 96 21.73 -20.36 14.63
CA LYS A 96 21.31 -21.29 13.56
C LYS A 96 22.49 -22.12 13.04
N ALA A 97 23.66 -21.49 12.87
CA ALA A 97 24.88 -22.15 12.41
C ALA A 97 25.45 -23.17 13.42
N SER A 98 25.20 -23.01 14.73
CA SER A 98 25.56 -24.00 15.76
C SER A 98 24.54 -25.14 15.90
N GLY A 99 23.51 -25.19 15.06
CA GLY A 99 22.45 -26.20 15.11
C GLY A 99 21.35 -25.93 16.14
N SER A 100 21.40 -24.78 16.84
CA SER A 100 20.31 -24.36 17.73
C SER A 100 19.10 -23.89 16.93
N ASN A 101 17.89 -24.14 17.44
CA ASN A 101 16.66 -23.57 16.89
C ASN A 101 16.18 -22.38 17.76
N PRO A 102 16.50 -21.12 17.39
CA PRO A 102 16.02 -19.93 18.12
C PRO A 102 14.54 -19.59 17.89
N TYR A 103 13.78 -20.44 17.19
CA TYR A 103 12.34 -20.33 16.95
C TYR A 103 11.67 -21.72 17.11
N PRO A 104 11.52 -22.23 18.35
CA PRO A 104 10.91 -23.54 18.62
C PRO A 104 9.44 -23.60 18.19
N HIS A 105 9.04 -24.71 17.54
CA HIS A 105 7.69 -24.90 16.99
C HIS A 105 6.57 -24.85 18.03
N LYS A 106 6.83 -25.23 19.29
CA LYS A 106 5.85 -25.27 20.37
C LYS A 106 6.52 -25.13 21.72
N PHE A 107 5.91 -24.34 22.60
CA PHE A 107 6.08 -24.39 24.04
C PHE A 107 4.73 -24.73 24.69
N PHE A 108 4.73 -25.51 25.77
CA PHE A 108 3.52 -25.90 26.49
C PHE A 108 3.30 -24.94 27.67
N VAL A 109 2.26 -24.11 27.59
CA VAL A 109 1.84 -23.20 28.66
C VAL A 109 0.74 -23.91 29.45
N THR A 110 0.84 -23.98 30.78
CA THR A 110 -0.12 -24.67 31.65
C THR A 110 -1.27 -23.75 32.08
N MET A 111 -1.06 -22.44 32.14
CA MET A 111 -2.06 -21.44 32.50
C MET A 111 -1.66 -20.03 32.01
N THR A 112 -2.64 -19.15 31.85
CA THR A 112 -2.42 -17.72 31.53
C THR A 112 -1.89 -16.94 32.74
N LEU A 113 -1.33 -15.74 32.50
CA LEU A 113 -0.95 -14.82 33.57
C LEU A 113 -2.16 -14.37 34.40
N THR A 114 -3.37 -14.31 33.82
CA THR A 114 -4.62 -13.98 34.52
C THR A 114 -4.97 -15.04 35.55
N GLU A 115 -4.88 -16.32 35.17
CA GLU A 115 -5.13 -17.45 36.07
C GLU A 115 -4.04 -17.55 37.14
N TYR A 116 -2.77 -17.37 36.75
CA TYR A 116 -1.63 -17.39 37.66
C TYR A 116 -1.74 -16.34 38.77
N ILE A 117 -2.01 -15.08 38.42
CA ILE A 117 -2.17 -14.01 39.41
C ILE A 117 -3.36 -14.32 40.33
N LYS A 118 -4.51 -14.68 39.77
CA LYS A 118 -5.72 -15.03 40.55
C LYS A 118 -5.49 -16.22 41.50
N MET A 119 -4.64 -17.17 41.14
CA MET A 119 -4.36 -18.38 41.93
C MET A 119 -3.33 -18.16 43.04
N TYR A 120 -2.36 -17.25 42.84
CA TYR A 120 -1.18 -17.12 43.71
C TYR A 120 -0.96 -15.73 44.34
N GLU A 121 -1.78 -14.71 44.06
CA GLU A 121 -1.63 -13.37 44.67
C GLU A 121 -1.76 -13.37 46.21
N THR A 122 -2.43 -14.37 46.78
CA THR A 122 -2.74 -14.51 48.21
C THR A 122 -1.62 -15.15 49.05
N LEU A 123 -0.54 -15.65 48.43
CA LEU A 123 0.61 -16.24 49.14
C LEU A 123 1.25 -15.24 50.13
N ALA A 124 1.98 -15.74 51.13
CA ALA A 124 2.74 -14.92 52.07
C ALA A 124 4.08 -14.43 51.49
N ASP A 125 4.62 -13.34 52.04
CA ASP A 125 5.87 -12.73 51.55
C ASP A 125 7.07 -13.65 51.81
N GLY A 126 7.74 -14.09 50.73
CA GLY A 126 8.82 -15.07 50.79
C GLY A 126 8.37 -16.55 50.80
N GLU A 127 7.07 -16.83 50.68
CA GLU A 127 6.56 -18.19 50.45
C GLU A 127 6.88 -18.67 49.04
N HIS A 128 7.33 -19.92 48.90
CA HIS A 128 7.48 -20.60 47.62
C HIS A 128 6.76 -21.97 47.67
N LEU A 129 6.14 -22.37 46.57
CA LEU A 129 5.48 -23.67 46.41
C LEU A 129 6.35 -24.58 45.53
N GLU A 130 7.53 -24.99 46.01
CA GLU A 130 8.57 -25.61 45.15
C GLU A 130 8.15 -26.98 44.54
N ASP A 131 7.15 -27.64 45.15
CA ASP A 131 6.49 -28.86 44.65
C ASP A 131 5.46 -28.62 43.51
N VAL A 132 5.06 -27.38 43.26
CA VAL A 132 4.04 -27.00 42.26
C VAL A 132 4.72 -26.47 41.00
N GLU A 133 4.55 -27.16 39.87
CA GLU A 133 5.13 -26.75 38.59
C GLU A 133 4.11 -26.03 37.69
N VAL A 134 4.55 -24.92 37.10
CA VAL A 134 3.78 -24.06 36.20
C VAL A 134 4.63 -23.62 35.03
N SER A 135 4.08 -23.69 33.81
CA SER A 135 4.68 -23.15 32.60
C SER A 135 3.91 -21.94 32.12
N LEU A 136 4.53 -20.75 32.16
CA LEU A 136 3.99 -19.50 31.64
C LEU A 136 4.61 -19.13 30.29
N GLY A 137 3.93 -18.30 29.52
CA GLY A 137 4.43 -17.67 28.30
C GLY A 137 4.16 -16.17 28.30
N GLY A 138 4.99 -15.38 27.62
CA GLY A 138 4.80 -13.93 27.51
C GLY A 138 6.03 -13.20 26.96
N ARG A 139 6.01 -11.87 27.00
CA ARG A 139 7.09 -11.01 26.51
C ARG A 139 7.89 -10.38 27.66
N ILE A 140 9.21 -10.37 27.53
CA ILE A 140 10.11 -9.66 28.45
C ILE A 140 10.01 -8.14 28.19
N MET A 141 9.42 -7.38 29.10
CA MET A 141 9.32 -5.92 28.96
C MET A 141 10.35 -5.14 29.78
N HIS A 142 10.89 -5.75 30.83
CA HIS A 142 12.03 -5.26 31.60
C HIS A 142 12.95 -6.43 31.99
N LYS A 143 14.25 -6.15 32.15
CA LYS A 143 15.31 -7.06 32.57
C LYS A 143 16.23 -6.32 33.53
N ARG A 144 16.56 -6.91 34.66
CA ARG A 144 17.54 -6.39 35.62
C ARG A 144 18.45 -7.51 36.12
N THR A 145 19.74 -7.24 36.24
CA THR A 145 20.76 -8.22 36.67
C THR A 145 21.24 -7.86 38.07
N SER A 146 21.22 -8.79 39.02
CA SER A 146 21.75 -8.58 40.37
C SER A 146 23.11 -9.25 40.59
N SER A 147 23.42 -10.29 39.81
CA SER A 147 24.75 -10.91 39.66
C SER A 147 24.72 -11.80 38.41
N SER A 148 25.85 -12.38 38.01
CA SER A 148 25.86 -13.44 36.97
C SER A 148 24.98 -14.65 37.32
N LYS A 149 24.63 -14.85 38.60
CA LYS A 149 23.82 -15.97 39.10
C LYS A 149 22.36 -15.60 39.42
N LEU A 150 21.97 -14.34 39.25
CA LEU A 150 20.62 -13.86 39.58
C LEU A 150 20.15 -12.76 38.63
N PHE A 151 19.18 -13.11 37.80
CA PHE A 151 18.46 -12.21 36.90
C PHE A 151 17.01 -12.08 37.35
N PHE A 152 16.42 -10.91 37.10
CA PHE A 152 14.97 -10.74 37.17
C PHE A 152 14.46 -10.20 35.84
N TYR A 153 13.26 -10.62 35.47
CA TYR A 153 12.54 -10.12 34.31
C TYR A 153 11.10 -9.80 34.68
N ASP A 154 10.51 -8.83 33.98
CA ASP A 154 9.06 -8.63 34.01
C ASP A 154 8.46 -9.29 32.76
N LEU A 155 7.70 -10.36 32.98
CA LEU A 155 6.96 -11.09 31.95
C LEU A 155 5.57 -10.46 31.79
N HIS A 156 5.27 -9.97 30.59
CA HIS A 156 3.98 -9.37 30.25
C HIS A 156 3.24 -10.20 29.20
N ASP A 157 1.94 -10.39 29.43
CA ASP A 157 0.96 -10.81 28.44
C ASP A 157 -0.43 -10.25 28.82
N GLU A 158 -1.32 -10.08 27.85
CA GLU A 158 -2.68 -9.50 27.98
C GLU A 158 -2.79 -8.07 28.56
N GLY A 159 -1.71 -7.52 29.13
CA GLY A 159 -1.68 -6.30 29.93
C GLY A 159 -1.33 -6.50 31.41
N LEU A 160 -1.12 -7.76 31.82
CA LEU A 160 -0.70 -8.16 33.16
C LEU A 160 0.83 -8.30 33.23
N LYS A 161 1.37 -8.33 34.44
CA LYS A 161 2.80 -8.50 34.74
C LYS A 161 3.00 -9.60 35.78
N VAL A 162 3.91 -10.52 35.54
CA VAL A 162 4.44 -11.46 36.54
C VAL A 162 5.96 -11.31 36.58
N GLN A 163 6.54 -11.25 37.78
CA GLN A 163 8.01 -11.23 37.90
C GLN A 163 8.57 -12.64 37.67
N LEU A 164 9.69 -12.74 36.96
CA LEU A 164 10.52 -13.94 36.93
C LEU A 164 11.73 -13.68 37.81
N MET A 165 11.94 -14.49 38.85
CA MET A 165 13.16 -14.47 39.66
C MET A 165 14.01 -15.68 39.31
N VAL A 166 15.05 -15.46 38.50
CA VAL A 166 15.82 -16.52 37.85
C VAL A 166 17.18 -16.65 38.52
N ASP A 167 17.35 -17.73 39.29
CA ASP A 167 18.51 -18.01 40.15
C ASP A 167 19.23 -19.25 39.62
N ALA A 168 20.55 -19.17 39.43
CA ALA A 168 21.35 -20.27 38.89
C ALA A 168 21.23 -21.57 39.73
N ARG A 169 20.93 -21.45 41.03
CA ARG A 169 20.77 -22.60 41.94
C ARG A 169 19.40 -23.31 41.80
N LYS A 170 18.48 -22.73 41.04
CA LYS A 170 17.14 -23.28 40.76
C LYS A 170 16.99 -23.73 39.31
N SER A 171 17.97 -23.44 38.45
CA SER A 171 17.95 -23.73 37.01
C SER A 171 18.54 -25.10 36.68
N ASP A 172 18.10 -25.70 35.58
CA ASP A 172 18.65 -26.94 35.02
C ASP A 172 20.01 -26.72 34.29
N MET A 173 20.45 -25.47 34.14
CA MET A 173 21.70 -25.07 33.43
C MET A 173 22.91 -24.99 34.37
N ASP A 174 24.12 -25.27 33.87
CA ASP A 174 25.36 -24.95 34.60
C ASP A 174 25.61 -23.43 34.70
N GLU A 175 26.45 -22.98 35.64
CA GLU A 175 26.65 -21.54 35.90
C GLU A 175 27.20 -20.75 34.70
N ALA A 176 28.00 -21.37 33.82
CA ALA A 176 28.56 -20.74 32.63
C ALA A 176 27.53 -20.69 31.50
N GLU A 177 26.77 -21.77 31.29
CA GLU A 177 25.63 -21.77 30.37
C GLU A 177 24.55 -20.77 30.79
N PHE A 178 24.16 -20.78 32.06
CA PHE A 178 23.19 -19.86 32.65
C PHE A 178 23.60 -18.40 32.41
N THR A 179 24.85 -18.05 32.75
CA THR A 179 25.38 -16.70 32.55
C THR A 179 25.37 -16.31 31.08
N ARG A 180 25.77 -17.21 30.18
CA ARG A 180 25.79 -17.00 28.71
C ARG A 180 24.37 -16.79 28.16
N PHE A 181 23.44 -17.67 28.51
CA PHE A 181 22.07 -17.67 28.02
C PHE A 181 21.31 -16.42 28.49
N HIS A 182 21.29 -16.15 29.80
CA HIS A 182 20.57 -15.00 30.35
C HIS A 182 21.19 -13.64 29.97
N SER A 183 22.48 -13.59 29.61
CA SER A 183 23.09 -12.41 28.96
C SER A 183 22.57 -12.18 27.52
N GLY A 184 22.26 -13.28 26.81
CA GLY A 184 21.68 -13.27 25.46
C GLY A 184 20.23 -12.78 25.42
N VAL A 185 19.38 -13.18 26.38
CA VAL A 185 17.97 -12.72 26.48
C VAL A 185 17.88 -11.20 26.61
N LYS A 186 17.07 -10.54 25.77
CA LYS A 186 16.89 -9.07 25.76
C LYS A 186 15.43 -8.65 26.02
N ARG A 187 15.25 -7.35 26.27
CA ARG A 187 13.93 -6.70 26.26
C ARG A 187 13.26 -6.86 24.89
N GLY A 188 11.97 -7.18 24.88
CA GLY A 188 11.16 -7.46 23.70
C GLY A 188 11.05 -8.95 23.36
N ASP A 189 11.96 -9.81 23.79
CA ASP A 189 11.94 -11.24 23.47
C ASP A 189 10.68 -11.93 24.07
N ILE A 190 10.10 -12.87 23.32
CA ILE A 190 9.00 -13.73 23.77
C ILE A 190 9.59 -15.01 24.34
N VAL A 191 9.16 -15.41 25.53
CA VAL A 191 9.70 -16.55 26.28
C VAL A 191 8.61 -17.51 26.73
N GLY A 192 8.99 -18.79 26.85
CA GLY A 192 8.28 -19.82 27.59
C GLY A 192 9.12 -20.22 28.80
N VAL A 193 8.51 -20.30 29.98
CA VAL A 193 9.23 -20.41 31.26
C VAL A 193 8.52 -21.38 32.18
N THR A 194 9.20 -22.46 32.57
CA THR A 194 8.69 -23.48 33.50
C THR A 194 9.39 -23.35 34.85
N GLY A 195 8.61 -23.26 35.91
CA GLY A 195 9.09 -23.01 37.27
C GLY A 195 8.02 -23.25 38.31
N PHE A 196 8.21 -22.69 39.50
CA PHE A 196 7.26 -22.80 40.60
C PHE A 196 6.78 -21.45 41.14
N PRO A 197 5.56 -21.37 41.72
CA PRO A 197 5.03 -20.14 42.28
C PRO A 197 5.69 -19.70 43.58
N GLY A 198 5.62 -18.40 43.85
CA GLY A 198 5.92 -17.84 45.16
C GLY A 198 5.96 -16.31 45.17
N LYS A 199 6.26 -15.71 46.32
CA LYS A 199 6.56 -14.29 46.45
C LYS A 199 8.03 -14.06 46.78
N SER A 200 8.59 -12.98 46.25
CA SER A 200 9.86 -12.47 46.74
C SER A 200 9.74 -12.03 48.22
N LYS A 201 10.87 -11.85 48.91
CA LYS A 201 10.92 -11.24 50.27
C LYS A 201 10.48 -9.76 50.34
N ARG A 202 9.93 -9.22 49.25
CA ARG A 202 9.33 -7.87 49.14
C ARG A 202 7.85 -7.94 48.74
N GLY A 203 7.23 -9.12 48.83
CA GLY A 203 5.81 -9.36 48.51
C GLY A 203 5.45 -9.41 47.02
N GLU A 204 6.39 -9.12 46.11
CA GLU A 204 6.13 -9.17 44.67
C GLU A 204 5.97 -10.62 44.18
N LEU A 205 4.78 -10.93 43.64
CA LEU A 205 4.43 -12.23 43.07
C LEU A 205 5.36 -12.59 41.91
N SER A 206 5.98 -13.76 42.01
CA SER A 206 7.03 -14.23 41.11
C SER A 206 6.78 -15.67 40.64
N LEU A 207 7.32 -16.02 39.48
CA LEU A 207 7.64 -17.40 39.11
C LEU A 207 9.15 -17.61 39.30
N PHE A 208 9.55 -18.77 39.82
CA PHE A 208 10.94 -19.17 40.02
C PHE A 208 11.31 -20.26 39.00
N PRO A 209 11.99 -19.93 37.88
CA PRO A 209 12.18 -20.88 36.79
C PRO A 209 13.20 -21.98 37.08
N LYS A 210 12.88 -23.19 36.64
CA LYS A 210 13.81 -24.30 36.43
C LYS A 210 14.33 -24.28 34.99
N SER A 211 13.39 -24.10 34.05
CA SER A 211 13.65 -24.07 32.62
C SER A 211 13.13 -22.77 31.98
N PHE A 212 13.91 -22.19 31.07
CA PHE A 212 13.64 -20.89 30.42
C PHE A 212 14.01 -21.01 28.94
N VAL A 213 13.07 -20.73 28.05
CA VAL A 213 13.23 -20.87 26.59
C VAL A 213 12.82 -19.57 25.91
N VAL A 214 13.69 -18.99 25.08
CA VAL A 214 13.25 -17.91 24.17
C VAL A 214 12.54 -18.53 22.98
N VAL A 215 11.25 -18.24 22.83
CA VAL A 215 10.40 -18.82 21.77
C VAL A 215 10.32 -17.93 20.53
N SER A 216 10.55 -16.61 20.67
CA SER A 216 10.74 -15.71 19.53
C SER A 216 11.56 -14.49 19.94
N HIS A 217 12.62 -14.20 19.19
CA HIS A 217 13.55 -13.11 19.48
C HIS A 217 13.09 -11.78 18.87
N CYS A 218 13.21 -10.67 19.61
CA CYS A 218 12.85 -9.33 19.16
C CYS A 218 14.06 -8.60 18.58
N LEU A 219 14.11 -8.42 17.27
CA LEU A 219 15.31 -7.90 16.59
C LEU A 219 15.53 -6.40 16.77
N HIS A 220 14.47 -5.61 16.98
CA HIS A 220 14.54 -4.16 17.10
C HIS A 220 14.64 -3.71 18.56
N MET A 221 15.33 -2.60 18.81
CA MET A 221 15.31 -1.96 20.12
C MET A 221 13.92 -1.38 20.42
N MET A 222 13.27 -1.91 21.46
CA MET A 222 11.96 -1.42 21.92
C MET A 222 12.06 0.03 22.42
N PRO A 223 11.14 0.93 22.04
CA PRO A 223 11.09 2.30 22.56
C PRO A 223 11.08 2.39 24.09
N ARG A 224 11.54 3.54 24.59
CA ARG A 224 11.64 3.87 26.01
C ARG A 224 10.89 5.16 26.28
N ASN A 225 10.26 5.24 27.45
CA ASN A 225 9.93 6.54 28.01
C ASN A 225 11.24 7.26 28.34
N LYS A 226 11.52 8.39 27.68
CA LYS A 226 12.54 9.34 28.14
C LYS A 226 11.98 10.09 29.36
N ALA A 227 11.94 9.39 30.49
CA ALA A 227 11.74 10.04 31.78
C ALA A 227 12.83 11.11 31.96
N GLY A 228 12.44 12.31 32.39
CA GLY A 228 13.41 13.29 32.88
C GLY A 228 14.17 12.74 34.09
N PRO A 229 15.40 13.21 34.38
CA PRO A 229 16.16 12.75 35.53
C PRO A 229 15.36 13.00 36.83
N GLY A 230 14.94 11.91 37.48
CA GLY A 230 14.04 11.94 38.65
C GLY A 230 12.71 11.17 38.49
N GLY A 231 12.42 10.58 37.34
CA GLY A 231 11.13 9.91 37.05
C GLY A 231 10.83 8.56 37.71
N ASP A 232 11.55 8.16 38.78
CA ASP A 232 11.31 6.89 39.49
C ASP A 232 10.05 6.95 40.38
N ASN A 233 8.88 6.91 39.75
CA ASN A 233 7.58 6.76 40.42
C ASN A 233 7.37 5.32 40.94
N ALA A 234 8.25 4.88 41.86
CA ALA A 234 8.18 3.62 42.61
C ALA A 234 6.98 3.54 43.59
N ASN A 235 6.00 4.43 43.44
CA ASN A 235 4.75 4.50 44.20
C ASN A 235 3.55 4.84 43.27
N ALA A 236 3.62 4.43 42.00
CA ALA A 236 2.42 4.31 41.17
C ALA A 236 1.46 3.32 41.85
N LYS A 237 0.45 3.85 42.55
CA LYS A 237 -0.70 3.09 43.06
C LYS A 237 -1.27 2.23 41.93
N LYS A 238 -1.87 1.07 42.29
CA LYS A 238 -2.62 0.17 41.39
C LYS A 238 -3.16 0.96 40.19
N THR A 239 -2.60 0.72 39.01
CA THR A 239 -2.93 1.49 37.82
C THR A 239 -4.37 1.17 37.44
N ASP A 240 -5.30 2.03 37.84
CA ASP A 240 -6.71 1.93 37.46
C ASP A 240 -6.77 1.92 35.93
N LEU A 241 -7.14 0.76 35.36
CA LEU A 241 -7.22 0.64 33.92
C LEU A 241 -8.33 1.56 33.42
N TRP A 242 -8.01 2.38 32.42
CA TRP A 242 -8.98 3.24 31.77
C TRP A 242 -10.22 2.44 31.34
N VAL A 243 -11.40 3.03 31.57
CA VAL A 243 -12.72 2.47 31.28
C VAL A 243 -13.49 3.41 30.33
N PRO A 244 -14.36 2.88 29.46
CA PRO A 244 -15.17 3.69 28.56
C PRO A 244 -16.04 4.70 29.30
N GLY A 245 -16.31 5.82 28.63
CA GLY A 245 -17.01 6.97 29.20
C GLY A 245 -16.18 7.85 30.13
N SER A 246 -14.96 7.43 30.51
CA SER A 246 -13.98 8.25 31.22
C SER A 246 -12.99 8.91 30.27
N THR A 247 -12.44 10.06 30.66
CA THR A 247 -11.40 10.74 29.88
C THR A 247 -10.11 9.92 29.77
N ARG A 248 -9.46 10.02 28.61
CA ARG A 248 -8.14 9.42 28.33
C ARG A 248 -7.00 10.33 28.78
N ASN A 249 -5.79 9.78 28.91
CA ASN A 249 -4.58 10.57 29.05
C ASN A 249 -3.45 10.08 28.12
N PRO A 250 -3.47 10.46 26.82
CA PRO A 250 -2.40 10.11 25.87
C PRO A 250 -1.02 10.70 26.23
N GLU A 251 -0.93 11.73 27.07
CA GLU A 251 0.36 12.25 27.56
C GLU A 251 1.04 11.30 28.56
N SER A 252 0.36 10.25 29.04
CA SER A 252 0.97 9.15 29.79
C SER A 252 1.66 8.09 28.91
N TYR A 253 1.48 8.13 27.58
CA TYR A 253 1.89 7.05 26.68
C TYR A 253 3.41 6.93 26.54
N THR A 254 3.89 5.69 26.46
CA THR A 254 5.31 5.37 26.25
C THR A 254 5.74 5.57 24.80
N LEU A 255 4.84 5.29 23.85
CA LEU A 255 4.97 5.68 22.45
C LEU A 255 3.92 6.75 22.17
N LYS A 256 4.32 8.02 22.03
CA LYS A 256 3.40 9.14 21.82
C LYS A 256 3.14 9.47 20.35
N ASP A 257 4.14 9.29 19.49
CA ASP A 257 4.07 9.67 18.08
C ASP A 257 2.95 8.93 17.34
N GLN A 258 1.91 9.67 16.93
CA GLN A 258 0.72 9.11 16.30
C GLN A 258 1.04 8.39 14.98
N GLU A 259 1.99 8.93 14.19
CA GLU A 259 2.42 8.35 12.92
C GLU A 259 2.99 6.92 13.11
N THR A 260 3.91 6.75 14.07
CA THR A 260 4.45 5.44 14.44
C THR A 260 3.36 4.56 15.07
N ARG A 261 2.52 5.08 15.96
CA ARG A 261 1.44 4.31 16.61
C ARG A 261 0.46 3.69 15.61
N TYR A 262 0.01 4.48 14.61
CA TYR A 262 -0.96 4.03 13.62
C TYR A 262 -0.37 3.06 12.61
N ARG A 263 0.89 3.26 12.17
CA ARG A 263 1.57 2.34 11.24
C ARG A 263 2.07 1.07 11.91
N GLN A 264 2.54 1.16 13.14
CA GLN A 264 3.07 0.05 13.93
C GLN A 264 2.14 -0.24 15.10
N ARG A 265 0.85 -0.54 14.83
CA ARG A 265 -0.15 -0.79 15.88
C ARG A 265 0.26 -1.91 16.85
N TYR A 266 1.02 -2.89 16.38
CA TYR A 266 1.61 -3.93 17.24
C TYR A 266 2.52 -3.34 18.33
N LEU A 267 3.26 -2.27 18.04
CA LEU A 267 4.13 -1.56 18.99
C LEU A 267 3.32 -0.68 19.95
N ASP A 268 2.30 0.00 19.45
CA ASP A 268 1.32 0.76 20.26
C ASP A 268 0.64 -0.16 21.30
N LEU A 269 0.11 -1.32 20.86
CA LEU A 269 -0.51 -2.35 21.70
C LEU A 269 0.44 -3.07 22.68
N MET A 270 1.76 -2.95 22.50
CA MET A 270 2.78 -3.45 23.43
C MET A 270 3.23 -2.41 24.46
N LEU A 271 2.98 -1.11 24.23
CA LEU A 271 3.55 -0.01 25.03
C LEU A 271 2.50 0.86 25.72
N ASN A 272 1.28 0.93 25.18
CA ASN A 272 0.22 1.84 25.64
C ASN A 272 -1.03 1.02 25.99
N MET A 273 -1.18 0.64 27.26
CA MET A 273 -2.21 -0.31 27.69
C MET A 273 -3.66 0.17 27.50
N GLU A 274 -3.89 1.48 27.56
CA GLU A 274 -5.19 2.11 27.28
C GLU A 274 -5.69 1.76 25.86
N VAL A 275 -4.79 1.67 24.87
CA VAL A 275 -5.14 1.33 23.48
C VAL A 275 -5.77 -0.07 23.38
N ARG A 276 -5.33 -1.05 24.20
CA ARG A 276 -5.98 -2.36 24.27
C ARG A 276 -7.42 -2.26 24.77
N GLN A 277 -7.71 -1.32 25.67
CA GLN A 277 -9.07 -1.11 26.19
C GLN A 277 -9.98 -0.35 25.21
N ILE A 278 -9.43 0.52 24.35
CA ILE A 278 -10.17 1.12 23.21
C ILE A 278 -10.71 0.00 22.30
N PHE A 279 -9.85 -0.95 21.89
CA PHE A 279 -10.27 -2.05 21.03
C PHE A 279 -11.15 -3.10 21.74
N LYS A 280 -10.93 -3.37 23.04
CA LYS A 280 -11.87 -4.17 23.84
C LYS A 280 -13.24 -3.47 23.96
N THR A 281 -13.28 -2.13 24.06
CA THR A 281 -14.55 -1.35 24.03
C THR A 281 -15.23 -1.44 22.66
N ARG A 282 -14.50 -1.25 21.55
CA ARG A 282 -15.05 -1.43 20.19
C ARG A 282 -15.71 -2.80 20.01
N ALA A 283 -15.03 -3.86 20.46
CA ALA A 283 -15.56 -5.22 20.39
C ALA A 283 -16.86 -5.38 21.21
N LYS A 284 -16.93 -4.79 22.41
CA LYS A 284 -18.16 -4.75 23.22
C LYS A 284 -19.29 -3.96 22.55
N VAL A 285 -19.02 -2.80 21.96
CA VAL A 285 -20.01 -2.00 21.21
C VAL A 285 -20.65 -2.85 20.12
N VAL A 286 -19.85 -3.52 19.29
CA VAL A 286 -20.34 -4.42 18.23
C VAL A 286 -21.15 -5.59 18.81
N SER A 287 -20.66 -6.19 19.90
CA SER A 287 -21.35 -7.33 20.56
C SER A 287 -22.68 -6.94 21.18
N TYR A 288 -22.78 -5.73 21.75
CA TYR A 288 -24.03 -5.18 22.29
C TYR A 288 -25.04 -4.92 21.17
N ILE A 289 -24.61 -4.31 20.04
CA ILE A 289 -25.50 -4.04 18.90
C ILE A 289 -26.10 -5.35 18.37
N ARG A 290 -25.28 -6.39 18.16
CA ARG A 290 -25.77 -7.73 17.80
C ARG A 290 -26.81 -8.21 18.78
N LYS A 291 -26.43 -8.37 20.06
CA LYS A 291 -27.32 -8.88 21.10
C LYS A 291 -28.65 -8.11 21.18
N PHE A 292 -28.60 -6.78 21.06
CA PHE A 292 -29.79 -5.94 21.13
C PHE A 292 -30.76 -6.17 19.95
N LEU A 293 -30.24 -6.47 18.75
CA LEU A 293 -31.05 -6.79 17.57
C LEU A 293 -31.48 -8.27 17.56
N ASP A 294 -30.60 -9.19 17.99
CA ASP A 294 -30.88 -10.62 18.17
C ASP A 294 -32.02 -10.83 19.20
N ASP A 295 -31.97 -10.15 20.35
CA ASP A 295 -33.02 -10.16 21.39
C ASP A 295 -34.37 -9.59 20.88
N LEU A 296 -34.35 -8.92 19.73
CA LEU A 296 -35.52 -8.34 19.06
C LEU A 296 -35.92 -9.09 17.77
N ASP A 297 -35.46 -10.32 17.58
CA ASP A 297 -35.82 -11.19 16.45
C ASP A 297 -35.45 -10.57 15.08
N PHE A 298 -34.31 -9.88 15.01
CA PHE A 298 -33.66 -9.54 13.74
C PHE A 298 -32.68 -10.63 13.31
N LEU A 299 -32.61 -10.89 12.00
CA LEU A 299 -31.63 -11.80 11.41
C LEU A 299 -30.38 -11.05 10.96
N GLU A 300 -29.19 -11.45 11.44
CA GLU A 300 -27.93 -10.99 10.86
C GLU A 300 -27.72 -11.61 9.47
N VAL A 301 -27.41 -10.78 8.48
CA VAL A 301 -27.22 -11.18 7.07
C VAL A 301 -25.96 -10.55 6.48
N GLU A 302 -25.43 -11.15 5.41
CA GLU A 302 -24.32 -10.61 4.63
C GLU A 302 -24.79 -10.28 3.21
N THR A 303 -24.65 -9.02 2.80
CA THR A 303 -24.99 -8.56 1.44
C THR A 303 -23.74 -8.33 0.57
N PRO A 304 -23.84 -8.29 -0.77
CA PRO A 304 -22.68 -8.10 -1.64
C PRO A 304 -21.89 -6.81 -1.34
N MET A 305 -20.57 -6.95 -1.17
CA MET A 305 -19.65 -5.81 -1.05
C MET A 305 -19.14 -5.30 -2.41
N MET A 306 -19.41 -6.03 -3.50
CA MET A 306 -18.96 -5.73 -4.87
C MET A 306 -20.14 -5.77 -5.83
N ASN A 307 -20.56 -4.61 -6.32
CA ASN A 307 -21.84 -4.42 -7.00
C ASN A 307 -21.62 -3.95 -8.46
N MET A 308 -22.58 -4.23 -9.35
CA MET A 308 -22.58 -3.64 -10.71
C MET A 308 -22.90 -2.13 -10.69
N ILE A 309 -23.66 -1.69 -9.69
CA ILE A 309 -24.08 -0.30 -9.46
C ILE A 309 -23.86 -0.01 -7.96
N ALA A 310 -23.31 1.16 -7.64
CA ALA A 310 -23.25 1.65 -6.26
C ALA A 310 -24.49 2.51 -5.95
N GLY A 311 -25.13 2.25 -4.82
CA GLY A 311 -26.34 2.93 -4.36
C GLY A 311 -26.55 2.73 -2.86
N GLY A 312 -27.67 3.22 -2.32
CA GLY A 312 -27.96 3.21 -0.87
C GLY A 312 -27.33 4.38 -0.09
N ALA A 313 -26.42 5.15 -0.70
CA ALA A 313 -25.93 6.42 -0.17
C ALA A 313 -25.62 7.39 -1.32
N ALA A 314 -25.57 8.69 -1.04
CA ALA A 314 -24.87 9.65 -1.89
C ALA A 314 -23.40 9.68 -1.43
N ALA A 315 -22.51 9.10 -2.24
CA ALA A 315 -21.10 8.90 -1.91
C ALA A 315 -20.31 8.45 -3.14
N LYS A 316 -19.03 8.79 -3.21
CA LYS A 316 -18.18 8.42 -4.34
C LYS A 316 -17.65 6.99 -4.17
N PRO A 317 -17.96 6.02 -5.06
CA PRO A 317 -17.55 4.63 -4.86
C PRO A 317 -16.09 4.37 -5.26
N PHE A 318 -15.50 3.33 -4.68
CA PHE A 318 -14.29 2.71 -5.24
C PHE A 318 -14.66 1.81 -6.43
N VAL A 319 -13.76 1.74 -7.42
CA VAL A 319 -13.95 0.98 -8.67
C VAL A 319 -12.93 -0.15 -8.74
N THR A 320 -13.38 -1.35 -9.13
CA THR A 320 -12.55 -2.54 -9.33
C THR A 320 -12.99 -3.30 -10.59
N HIS A 321 -12.31 -4.40 -10.91
CA HIS A 321 -12.56 -5.21 -12.10
C HIS A 321 -12.46 -6.71 -11.79
N HIS A 322 -13.44 -7.48 -12.25
CA HIS A 322 -13.48 -8.93 -12.10
C HIS A 322 -12.96 -9.60 -13.38
N ASN A 323 -11.71 -10.06 -13.34
CA ASN A 323 -10.96 -10.53 -14.53
C ASN A 323 -11.69 -11.60 -15.37
N ASP A 324 -12.29 -12.62 -14.75
CA ASP A 324 -12.85 -13.78 -15.47
C ASP A 324 -14.16 -13.41 -16.21
N LEU A 325 -15.08 -12.77 -15.50
CA LEU A 325 -16.30 -12.14 -16.05
C LEU A 325 -16.03 -10.88 -16.91
N ASN A 326 -14.77 -10.41 -16.99
CA ASN A 326 -14.34 -9.19 -17.69
C ASN A 326 -15.24 -7.95 -17.43
N MET A 327 -15.67 -7.75 -16.18
CA MET A 327 -16.63 -6.70 -15.83
C MET A 327 -16.13 -5.73 -14.76
N ARG A 328 -16.53 -4.45 -14.88
CA ARG A 328 -16.30 -3.43 -13.85
C ARG A 328 -17.29 -3.65 -12.70
N LEU A 329 -16.79 -3.58 -11.47
CA LEU A 329 -17.59 -3.60 -10.25
C LEU A 329 -17.23 -2.40 -9.38
N PHE A 330 -18.12 -2.05 -8.47
CA PHE A 330 -17.95 -0.99 -7.48
C PHE A 330 -17.94 -1.60 -6.09
N MET A 331 -17.09 -1.10 -5.19
CA MET A 331 -17.23 -1.42 -3.77
C MET A 331 -18.47 -0.72 -3.23
N ARG A 332 -19.24 -1.38 -2.36
CA ARG A 332 -20.49 -0.80 -1.85
C ARG A 332 -20.25 0.43 -0.96
N ILE A 333 -21.19 1.37 -1.04
CA ILE A 333 -21.26 2.60 -0.23
C ILE A 333 -22.27 2.49 0.92
N ALA A 334 -23.25 1.58 0.78
CA ALA A 334 -24.17 1.07 1.81
C ALA A 334 -24.78 -0.28 1.32
N PRO A 335 -25.21 -1.20 2.22
CA PRO A 335 -26.01 -2.39 1.90
C PRO A 335 -27.52 -2.15 1.70
N GLU A 336 -28.05 -0.97 2.10
CA GLU A 336 -29.48 -0.59 2.07
C GLU A 336 -30.34 -1.27 0.98
N LEU A 337 -29.97 -1.13 -0.30
CA LEU A 337 -30.79 -1.61 -1.42
C LEU A 337 -31.00 -3.13 -1.40
N PHE A 338 -30.02 -3.90 -0.89
CA PHE A 338 -30.17 -5.35 -0.71
C PHE A 338 -30.98 -5.70 0.53
N LEU A 339 -30.81 -4.97 1.64
CA LEU A 339 -31.57 -5.22 2.86
C LEU A 339 -33.08 -4.98 2.64
N LYS A 340 -33.45 -3.94 1.87
CA LYS A 340 -34.84 -3.76 1.39
C LYS A 340 -35.34 -4.90 0.49
N GLN A 341 -34.49 -5.47 -0.37
CA GLN A 341 -34.86 -6.65 -1.18
C GLN A 341 -35.11 -7.90 -0.32
N LEU A 342 -34.42 -8.06 0.81
CA LEU A 342 -34.68 -9.14 1.77
C LEU A 342 -36.03 -8.96 2.50
N ILE A 343 -36.41 -7.71 2.81
CA ILE A 343 -37.74 -7.37 3.36
C ILE A 343 -38.85 -7.71 2.33
N VAL A 344 -38.66 -7.39 1.04
CA VAL A 344 -39.56 -7.85 -0.06
C VAL A 344 -39.64 -9.39 -0.11
N GLY A 345 -38.51 -10.07 0.13
CA GLY A 345 -38.44 -11.54 0.26
C GLY A 345 -39.12 -12.12 1.52
N GLY A 346 -39.72 -11.29 2.38
CA GLY A 346 -40.43 -11.70 3.59
C GLY A 346 -39.58 -11.77 4.86
N LEU A 347 -38.30 -11.42 4.81
CA LEU A 347 -37.44 -11.34 6.00
C LEU A 347 -37.68 -10.02 6.73
N ASN A 348 -38.80 -9.95 7.47
CA ASN A 348 -39.36 -8.73 8.08
C ASN A 348 -38.42 -7.95 9.02
N ARG A 349 -37.32 -8.55 9.49
CA ARG A 349 -36.30 -7.91 10.33
C ARG A 349 -34.93 -8.44 9.95
N VAL A 350 -34.11 -7.60 9.32
CA VAL A 350 -32.73 -7.94 8.91
C VAL A 350 -31.75 -6.86 9.36
N TYR A 351 -30.52 -7.26 9.66
CA TYR A 351 -29.41 -6.32 9.90
C TYR A 351 -28.08 -6.85 9.34
N GLU A 352 -27.17 -5.93 9.02
CA GLU A 352 -25.78 -6.24 8.70
C GLU A 352 -24.84 -5.32 9.49
N ILE A 353 -23.83 -5.90 10.17
CA ILE A 353 -22.68 -5.15 10.68
C ILE A 353 -21.48 -5.38 9.76
N GLY A 354 -21.23 -4.42 8.87
CA GLY A 354 -20.34 -4.61 7.74
C GLY A 354 -19.48 -3.41 7.38
N LYS A 355 -18.52 -3.61 6.47
CA LYS A 355 -17.69 -2.53 5.91
C LYS A 355 -18.41 -1.81 4.78
N GLN A 356 -18.22 -0.49 4.73
CA GLN A 356 -18.60 0.39 3.62
C GLN A 356 -17.34 1.09 3.09
N PHE A 357 -17.34 1.44 1.80
CA PHE A 357 -16.15 1.90 1.08
C PHE A 357 -16.43 3.19 0.30
N ARG A 358 -15.91 4.33 0.79
CA ARG A 358 -16.13 5.65 0.19
C ARG A 358 -14.80 6.30 -0.23
N ASN A 359 -14.73 6.68 -1.50
CA ASN A 359 -13.54 7.21 -2.18
C ASN A 359 -13.44 8.73 -2.01
N GLU A 360 -13.37 9.13 -0.74
CA GLU A 360 -13.54 10.49 -0.24
C GLU A 360 -12.27 10.95 0.53
N GLY A 361 -12.34 12.11 1.19
CA GLY A 361 -11.25 12.64 2.01
C GLY A 361 -10.94 11.79 3.25
N ILE A 362 -9.73 11.96 3.79
CA ILE A 362 -9.32 11.39 5.09
C ILE A 362 -9.08 12.54 6.06
N ASP A 363 -9.82 12.57 7.17
CA ASP A 363 -9.72 13.62 8.20
C ASP A 363 -9.73 13.02 9.63
N LEU A 364 -10.42 13.66 10.59
CA LEU A 364 -10.58 13.20 11.97
C LEU A 364 -11.75 12.22 12.16
N THR A 365 -12.78 12.27 11.30
CA THR A 365 -14.03 11.51 11.39
C THR A 365 -14.26 10.57 10.20
N HIS A 366 -13.47 10.71 9.14
CA HIS A 366 -13.57 9.92 7.90
C HIS A 366 -12.31 9.07 7.65
N ASN A 367 -12.55 7.83 7.22
CA ASN A 367 -11.57 6.86 6.74
C ASN A 367 -12.20 6.12 5.54
N PRO A 368 -11.46 5.78 4.46
CA PRO A 368 -12.07 5.35 3.19
C PRO A 368 -12.77 3.98 3.27
N GLU A 369 -12.41 3.17 4.27
CA GLU A 369 -13.21 2.04 4.75
C GLU A 369 -13.65 2.30 6.19
N PHE A 370 -14.92 2.08 6.50
CA PHE A 370 -15.49 2.25 7.83
C PHE A 370 -16.59 1.20 8.07
N THR A 371 -17.07 1.08 9.31
CA THR A 371 -18.02 0.04 9.72
C THR A 371 -19.36 0.66 10.06
N THR A 372 -20.43 0.21 9.41
CA THR A 372 -21.80 0.53 9.81
C THR A 372 -22.48 -0.68 10.44
N CYS A 373 -23.47 -0.41 11.29
CA CYS A 373 -24.60 -1.32 11.45
C CYS A 373 -25.76 -0.71 10.67
N GLU A 374 -26.39 -1.49 9.80
CA GLU A 374 -27.63 -1.10 9.12
C GLU A 374 -28.70 -2.17 9.36
N PHE A 375 -29.92 -1.75 9.71
CA PHE A 375 -31.05 -2.65 9.93
C PHE A 375 -32.35 -2.11 9.31
N TYR A 376 -33.23 -3.03 8.91
CA TYR A 376 -34.52 -2.73 8.30
C TYR A 376 -35.62 -3.51 9.01
N MET A 377 -36.71 -2.82 9.34
CA MET A 377 -37.80 -3.34 10.17
C MET A 377 -39.14 -3.09 9.47
N ALA A 378 -39.77 -4.17 8.99
CA ALA A 378 -41.10 -4.13 8.42
C ALA A 378 -42.15 -3.75 9.48
N PHE A 379 -43.16 -3.02 9.04
CA PHE A 379 -44.28 -2.46 9.81
C PHE A 379 -43.91 -1.43 10.89
N ALA A 380 -42.67 -0.93 10.89
CA ALA A 380 -42.23 0.23 11.67
C ALA A 380 -42.27 1.53 10.83
N ASP A 381 -42.31 2.69 11.51
CA ASP A 381 -42.00 4.00 10.95
C ASP A 381 -40.85 4.69 11.70
N TYR A 382 -40.39 5.85 11.20
CA TYR A 382 -39.25 6.57 11.81
C TYR A 382 -39.42 6.97 13.30
N ASN A 383 -40.64 7.00 13.84
CA ASN A 383 -40.87 7.22 15.27
C ASN A 383 -40.47 6.00 16.09
N ASP A 384 -40.85 4.80 15.64
CA ASP A 384 -40.42 3.53 16.27
C ASP A 384 -38.89 3.44 16.28
N LEU A 385 -38.25 3.90 15.21
CA LEU A 385 -36.79 3.94 15.09
C LEU A 385 -36.13 4.99 16.02
N MET A 386 -36.73 6.16 16.25
CA MET A 386 -36.22 7.10 17.26
C MET A 386 -36.26 6.46 18.66
N ASP A 387 -37.40 5.86 19.01
CA ASP A 387 -37.63 5.14 20.25
C ASP A 387 -36.65 3.96 20.44
N LEU A 388 -36.37 3.22 19.36
CA LEU A 388 -35.44 2.09 19.35
C LEU A 388 -33.98 2.56 19.47
N THR A 389 -33.62 3.68 18.82
CA THR A 389 -32.30 4.32 18.93
C THR A 389 -32.02 4.80 20.35
N GLU A 390 -33.01 5.45 20.99
CA GLU A 390 -32.92 5.86 22.40
C GLU A 390 -32.66 4.67 23.33
N LYS A 391 -33.44 3.59 23.18
CA LYS A 391 -33.30 2.36 23.98
C LYS A 391 -31.93 1.70 23.77
N MET A 392 -31.49 1.58 22.52
CA MET A 392 -30.21 0.95 22.18
C MET A 392 -29.01 1.72 22.72
N LEU A 393 -28.91 3.02 22.42
CA LEU A 393 -27.72 3.81 22.76
C LEU A 393 -27.65 4.13 24.25
N SER A 394 -28.76 4.49 24.90
CA SER A 394 -28.77 4.74 26.35
C SER A 394 -28.49 3.46 27.16
N GLY A 395 -29.01 2.31 26.71
CA GLY A 395 -28.71 1.01 27.29
C GLY A 395 -27.24 0.62 27.15
N MET A 396 -26.67 0.80 25.95
CA MET A 396 -25.25 0.50 25.69
C MET A 396 -24.32 1.36 26.55
N VAL A 397 -24.56 2.67 26.62
CA VAL A 397 -23.74 3.59 27.43
C VAL A 397 -23.81 3.18 28.91
N LYS A 398 -24.99 2.79 29.39
CA LYS A 398 -25.19 2.30 30.76
C LYS A 398 -24.49 0.98 31.05
N GLU A 399 -24.53 0.01 30.14
CA GLU A 399 -23.85 -1.29 30.32
C GLU A 399 -22.32 -1.12 30.30
N LEU A 400 -21.80 -0.31 29.37
CA LEU A 400 -20.35 -0.14 29.20
C LEU A 400 -19.72 0.75 30.27
N THR A 401 -20.41 1.78 30.74
CA THR A 401 -19.86 2.84 31.62
C THR A 401 -20.44 2.86 33.04
N GLY A 402 -21.54 2.15 33.28
CA GLY A 402 -22.27 2.13 34.56
C GLY A 402 -23.31 3.24 34.74
N GLY A 403 -23.39 4.20 33.82
CA GLY A 403 -24.36 5.32 33.86
C GLY A 403 -24.70 5.86 32.47
N TYR A 404 -25.53 6.90 32.40
CA TYR A 404 -25.91 7.52 31.11
C TYR A 404 -25.00 8.69 30.68
N LYS A 405 -24.07 9.13 31.53
CA LYS A 405 -23.23 10.31 31.32
C LYS A 405 -21.79 9.90 31.04
N ILE A 406 -21.19 10.43 29.98
CA ILE A 406 -19.78 10.24 29.64
C ILE A 406 -19.04 11.58 29.62
N LYS A 407 -17.71 11.54 29.79
CA LYS A 407 -16.84 12.70 29.57
C LYS A 407 -16.12 12.60 28.23
N TYR A 408 -16.04 13.72 27.51
CA TYR A 408 -15.45 13.77 26.18
C TYR A 408 -14.69 15.08 25.93
N HIS A 409 -13.44 15.00 25.46
CA HIS A 409 -12.60 16.16 25.13
C HIS A 409 -12.93 16.73 23.73
N ALA A 410 -14.12 17.34 23.62
CA ALA A 410 -14.67 17.87 22.37
C ALA A 410 -13.75 18.84 21.60
N ASN A 411 -12.94 19.63 22.31
CA ASN A 411 -12.13 20.72 21.76
C ASN A 411 -10.62 20.46 21.90
N GLY A 412 -10.23 19.20 22.05
CA GLY A 412 -8.84 18.77 22.29
C GLY A 412 -8.55 18.39 23.74
N LEU A 413 -7.52 17.57 23.93
CA LEU A 413 -7.07 17.00 25.21
C LEU A 413 -6.44 18.02 26.18
N ASP A 414 -6.25 19.27 25.74
CA ASP A 414 -5.70 20.39 26.53
C ASP A 414 -6.79 21.38 26.97
N LYS A 415 -8.06 20.96 26.91
CA LYS A 415 -9.24 21.68 27.39
C LYS A 415 -9.98 20.82 28.42
N GLU A 416 -10.84 21.44 29.21
CA GLU A 416 -11.76 20.69 30.07
C GLU A 416 -12.71 19.82 29.22
N PRO A 417 -12.98 18.56 29.61
CA PRO A 417 -13.94 17.71 28.92
C PRO A 417 -15.36 18.20 29.12
N ILE A 418 -16.20 18.07 28.10
CA ILE A 418 -17.64 18.20 28.25
C ILE A 418 -18.24 16.93 28.88
N GLU A 419 -19.40 17.07 29.50
CA GLU A 419 -20.28 15.93 29.81
C GLU A 419 -21.28 15.76 28.67
N ILE A 420 -21.45 14.52 28.18
CA ILE A 420 -22.48 14.14 27.21
C ILE A 420 -23.45 13.21 27.92
N ASP A 421 -24.73 13.57 27.92
CA ASP A 421 -25.80 12.85 28.63
C ASP A 421 -26.69 12.07 27.66
N PHE A 422 -26.65 10.74 27.76
CA PHE A 422 -27.45 9.79 26.99
C PHE A 422 -28.73 9.36 27.74
N THR A 423 -29.21 10.14 28.71
CA THR A 423 -30.51 9.91 29.34
C THR A 423 -31.65 10.23 28.35
N PRO A 424 -32.53 9.28 28.00
CA PRO A 424 -33.65 9.54 27.08
C PRO A 424 -34.82 10.25 27.80
N PRO A 425 -35.72 10.94 27.08
CA PRO A 425 -35.74 11.10 25.62
C PRO A 425 -34.71 12.14 25.12
N PHE A 426 -34.17 11.89 23.94
CA PHE A 426 -33.24 12.77 23.24
C PHE A 426 -33.96 14.00 22.65
N ARG A 427 -33.21 15.10 22.47
CA ARG A 427 -33.76 16.34 21.89
C ARG A 427 -34.18 16.06 20.44
N ARG A 428 -35.30 16.60 19.99
CA ARG A 428 -35.80 16.50 18.60
C ARG A 428 -35.97 17.93 18.05
N ILE A 429 -35.40 18.24 16.88
CA ILE A 429 -35.52 19.55 16.21
C ILE A 429 -35.85 19.41 14.71
N GLU A 430 -36.77 20.23 14.21
CA GLU A 430 -37.22 20.24 12.81
C GLU A 430 -36.17 20.93 11.92
N MET A 431 -35.62 20.25 10.91
CA MET A 431 -34.48 20.76 10.11
C MET A 431 -34.73 22.17 9.54
N ILE A 432 -35.79 22.37 8.75
CA ILE A 432 -36.05 23.66 8.10
C ILE A 432 -36.50 24.71 9.14
N GLY A 433 -37.47 24.38 10.00
CA GLY A 433 -38.06 25.35 10.92
C GLY A 433 -37.09 25.86 12.00
N GLU A 434 -36.17 25.02 12.48
CA GLU A 434 -35.12 25.48 13.41
C GLU A 434 -34.01 26.23 12.67
N LEU A 435 -33.68 25.88 11.42
CA LEU A 435 -32.72 26.63 10.59
C LEU A 435 -33.22 28.05 10.27
N GLU A 436 -34.48 28.21 9.84
CA GLU A 436 -35.13 29.50 9.62
C GLU A 436 -35.06 30.39 10.88
N LYS A 437 -35.41 29.80 12.02
CA LYS A 437 -35.40 30.43 13.35
C LYS A 437 -34.02 30.80 13.85
N MET A 438 -32.99 29.98 13.63
CA MET A 438 -31.62 30.24 14.09
C MET A 438 -30.85 31.19 13.17
N ALA A 439 -31.02 31.08 11.86
CA ALA A 439 -30.32 31.92 10.88
C ALA A 439 -31.05 33.25 10.58
N GLY A 440 -32.31 33.39 10.98
CA GLY A 440 -33.15 34.52 10.56
C GLY A 440 -33.34 34.50 9.03
N LEU A 441 -33.85 33.38 8.54
CA LEU A 441 -34.14 33.12 7.13
C LEU A 441 -35.63 32.77 6.95
N GLU A 442 -36.13 33.00 5.74
CA GLU A 442 -37.45 32.58 5.27
C GLU A 442 -37.21 31.77 3.99
N ILE A 443 -37.10 30.45 4.11
CA ILE A 443 -36.65 29.57 3.03
C ILE A 443 -37.84 29.33 2.08
N PRO A 444 -37.72 29.59 0.76
CA PRO A 444 -38.85 29.42 -0.13
C PRO A 444 -39.29 27.96 -0.21
N LYS A 445 -40.61 27.73 -0.10
CA LYS A 445 -41.19 26.38 0.05
C LYS A 445 -40.96 25.45 -1.14
N ASP A 446 -40.76 26.00 -2.33
CA ASP A 446 -40.35 25.23 -3.50
C ASP A 446 -38.82 25.08 -3.53
N LEU A 447 -38.35 24.06 -2.82
CA LEU A 447 -36.93 23.69 -2.74
C LEU A 447 -36.37 23.16 -4.09
N SER A 448 -37.20 22.95 -5.12
CA SER A 448 -36.73 22.54 -6.45
C SER A 448 -36.41 23.71 -7.38
N SER A 449 -36.78 24.95 -7.00
CA SER A 449 -36.65 26.12 -7.86
C SER A 449 -35.26 26.78 -7.82
N ASP A 450 -34.84 27.35 -8.97
CA ASP A 450 -33.64 28.20 -9.09
C ASP A 450 -33.66 29.38 -8.12
N LEU A 451 -34.85 29.88 -7.76
CA LEU A 451 -35.04 30.95 -6.78
C LEU A 451 -34.56 30.52 -5.39
N THR A 452 -34.87 29.30 -4.96
CA THR A 452 -34.40 28.75 -3.68
C THR A 452 -32.91 28.46 -3.71
N THR A 453 -32.40 27.87 -4.80
CA THR A 453 -30.96 27.64 -4.98
C THR A 453 -30.17 28.94 -4.87
N LYS A 454 -30.65 30.01 -5.52
CA LYS A 454 -30.05 31.35 -5.38
C LYS A 454 -30.20 31.92 -3.97
N TYR A 455 -31.39 31.85 -3.36
CA TYR A 455 -31.61 32.34 -2.00
C TYR A 455 -30.65 31.71 -0.99
N LEU A 456 -30.44 30.39 -1.09
CA LEU A 456 -29.53 29.65 -0.22
C LEU A 456 -28.05 29.94 -0.52
N LEU A 457 -27.69 30.23 -1.78
CA LEU A 457 -26.35 30.68 -2.15
C LEU A 457 -26.06 32.09 -1.57
N ASP A 458 -27.01 33.02 -1.72
CA ASP A 458 -26.94 34.36 -1.13
C ASP A 458 -26.90 34.29 0.42
N ALA A 459 -27.63 33.34 1.03
CA ALA A 459 -27.57 33.06 2.47
C ALA A 459 -26.22 32.46 2.91
N CYS A 460 -25.65 31.53 2.14
CA CYS A 460 -24.30 31.01 2.41
C CYS A 460 -23.25 32.13 2.38
N ALA A 461 -23.32 33.01 1.37
CA ALA A 461 -22.45 34.18 1.26
C ALA A 461 -22.63 35.18 2.41
N LYS A 462 -23.87 35.42 2.87
CA LYS A 462 -24.21 36.25 4.04
C LYS A 462 -23.54 35.77 5.34
N PHE A 463 -23.23 34.48 5.46
CA PHE A 463 -22.69 33.85 6.68
C PHE A 463 -21.26 33.27 6.54
N ASP A 464 -20.55 33.56 5.44
CA ASP A 464 -19.24 32.95 5.07
C ASP A 464 -19.23 31.40 5.07
N VAL A 465 -20.40 30.79 4.82
CA VAL A 465 -20.57 29.34 4.73
C VAL A 465 -20.12 28.86 3.35
N LYS A 466 -19.07 28.04 3.32
CA LYS A 466 -18.39 27.64 2.07
C LYS A 466 -18.94 26.32 1.53
N CYS A 467 -19.68 26.40 0.43
CA CYS A 467 -20.13 25.25 -0.37
C CYS A 467 -19.27 25.10 -1.65
N PRO A 468 -18.38 24.10 -1.76
CA PRO A 468 -17.68 23.81 -3.01
C PRO A 468 -18.63 23.33 -4.12
N PRO A 469 -18.35 23.64 -5.41
CA PRO A 469 -19.16 23.16 -6.53
C PRO A 469 -19.30 21.61 -6.57
N PRO A 470 -20.43 21.08 -7.08
CA PRO A 470 -21.63 21.81 -7.51
C PRO A 470 -22.38 22.42 -6.32
N GLN A 471 -23.01 23.59 -6.53
CA GLN A 471 -23.74 24.34 -5.50
C GLN A 471 -25.25 24.07 -5.63
N THR A 472 -25.64 22.80 -5.48
CA THR A 472 -27.06 22.38 -5.51
C THR A 472 -27.78 22.79 -4.23
N THR A 473 -29.11 22.89 -4.29
CA THR A 473 -29.96 23.19 -3.13
C THR A 473 -29.64 22.29 -1.94
N THR A 474 -29.47 21.00 -2.19
CA THR A 474 -29.10 19.97 -1.19
C THR A 474 -27.78 20.27 -0.51
N ARG A 475 -26.73 20.59 -1.28
CA ARG A 475 -25.38 20.88 -0.74
C ARG A 475 -25.32 22.24 -0.01
N LEU A 476 -26.14 23.20 -0.42
CA LEU A 476 -26.29 24.49 0.27
C LEU A 476 -27.07 24.36 1.59
N LEU A 477 -28.17 23.60 1.62
CA LEU A 477 -28.92 23.30 2.84
C LEU A 477 -28.07 22.54 3.86
N ASP A 478 -27.40 21.48 3.42
CA ASP A 478 -26.45 20.68 4.22
C ASP A 478 -25.39 21.58 4.89
N LYS A 479 -24.74 22.48 4.15
CA LYS A 479 -23.71 23.37 4.71
C LYS A 479 -24.28 24.44 5.66
N LEU A 480 -25.53 24.88 5.48
CA LEU A 480 -26.23 25.76 6.42
C LEU A 480 -26.67 25.02 7.69
N VAL A 481 -27.14 23.78 7.58
CA VAL A 481 -27.51 22.92 8.72
C VAL A 481 -26.28 22.60 9.57
N GLY A 482 -25.14 22.28 8.95
CA GLY A 482 -23.86 22.12 9.64
C GLY A 482 -23.42 23.36 10.42
N HIS A 483 -23.60 24.55 9.84
CA HIS A 483 -23.22 25.81 10.48
C HIS A 483 -24.14 26.20 11.65
N PHE A 484 -25.47 26.00 11.52
CA PHE A 484 -26.44 26.51 12.50
C PHE A 484 -26.97 25.46 13.47
N LEU A 485 -27.24 24.23 13.04
CA LEU A 485 -27.96 23.23 13.84
C LEU A 485 -27.03 22.20 14.49
N GLU A 486 -26.12 21.62 13.71
CA GLU A 486 -25.19 20.57 14.18
C GLU A 486 -24.31 21.10 15.32
N GLU A 487 -23.82 22.33 15.20
CA GLU A 487 -23.09 23.08 16.22
C GLU A 487 -23.80 23.12 17.60
N THR A 488 -25.13 23.00 17.66
CA THR A 488 -25.90 22.95 18.91
C THR A 488 -26.05 21.55 19.51
N CYS A 489 -25.74 20.50 18.74
CA CYS A 489 -26.01 19.11 19.08
C CYS A 489 -24.89 18.49 19.93
N VAL A 490 -24.71 19.03 21.14
CA VAL A 490 -23.74 18.51 22.12
C VAL A 490 -24.22 17.17 22.69
N ASN A 491 -25.38 17.18 23.36
CA ASN A 491 -26.11 15.98 23.76
C ASN A 491 -26.85 15.37 22.56
N PRO A 492 -27.17 14.06 22.62
CA PRO A 492 -27.97 13.37 21.60
C PRO A 492 -29.18 14.18 21.15
N THR A 493 -29.15 14.59 19.88
CA THR A 493 -30.20 15.37 19.23
C THR A 493 -30.57 14.74 17.89
N PHE A 494 -31.84 14.36 17.72
CA PHE A 494 -32.40 14.07 16.41
C PHE A 494 -32.70 15.38 15.67
N ILE A 495 -32.04 15.60 14.54
CA ILE A 495 -32.53 16.51 13.50
C ILE A 495 -33.55 15.71 12.68
N ILE A 496 -34.77 16.23 12.50
CA ILE A 496 -35.89 15.49 11.90
C ILE A 496 -36.52 16.23 10.71
N ASN A 497 -37.21 15.45 9.89
CA ASN A 497 -38.07 15.87 8.78
C ASN A 497 -37.33 16.60 7.65
N HIS A 498 -36.20 16.02 7.23
CA HIS A 498 -35.39 16.48 6.10
C HIS A 498 -36.19 16.65 4.79
N PRO A 499 -35.85 17.61 3.93
CA PRO A 499 -36.39 17.73 2.58
C PRO A 499 -36.23 16.47 1.71
N GLN A 500 -37.18 16.28 0.78
CA GLN A 500 -37.16 15.19 -0.20
C GLN A 500 -35.95 15.27 -1.15
N ILE A 501 -35.53 16.48 -1.54
CA ILE A 501 -34.36 16.72 -2.40
C ILE A 501 -33.03 16.30 -1.76
N MET A 502 -32.99 16.13 -0.43
CA MET A 502 -31.83 15.64 0.33
C MET A 502 -31.91 14.13 0.61
N SER A 503 -33.02 13.46 0.26
CA SER A 503 -33.44 12.18 0.85
C SER A 503 -34.10 11.24 -0.19
N PRO A 504 -33.41 10.86 -1.29
CA PRO A 504 -34.02 10.20 -2.45
C PRO A 504 -34.55 8.77 -2.23
N LEU A 505 -34.27 8.17 -1.07
CA LEU A 505 -34.73 6.82 -0.67
C LEU A 505 -35.71 6.86 0.53
N ALA A 506 -35.97 8.04 1.09
CA ALA A 506 -36.85 8.22 2.25
C ALA A 506 -38.29 8.59 1.82
N LYS A 507 -39.28 8.09 2.54
CA LYS A 507 -40.70 8.34 2.25
C LYS A 507 -41.10 9.78 2.59
N TRP A 508 -42.01 10.34 1.80
CA TRP A 508 -42.58 11.67 2.04
C TRP A 508 -43.31 11.76 3.40
N HIS A 509 -43.22 12.92 4.05
CA HIS A 509 -43.80 13.15 5.36
C HIS A 509 -45.34 13.18 5.30
N ARG A 510 -46.00 12.31 6.08
CA ARG A 510 -47.48 12.08 6.05
C ARG A 510 -48.35 13.33 6.15
N SER A 511 -47.84 14.43 6.71
CA SER A 511 -48.56 15.70 6.89
C SER A 511 -47.79 16.98 6.51
N LYS A 512 -46.59 16.87 5.89
CA LYS A 512 -45.74 18.03 5.54
C LYS A 512 -45.19 17.89 4.10
N PRO A 513 -45.89 18.43 3.09
CA PRO A 513 -45.44 18.36 1.70
C PRO A 513 -44.02 18.92 1.51
N GLY A 514 -43.21 18.27 0.66
CA GLY A 514 -41.81 18.61 0.41
C GLY A 514 -40.79 18.02 1.38
N LEU A 515 -41.22 17.54 2.56
CA LEU A 515 -40.37 16.89 3.57
C LEU A 515 -40.51 15.36 3.54
N THR A 516 -39.62 14.67 4.27
CA THR A 516 -39.60 13.21 4.45
C THR A 516 -39.74 12.81 5.91
N GLU A 517 -40.00 11.53 6.15
CA GLU A 517 -39.98 10.92 7.48
C GLU A 517 -38.57 10.39 7.80
N ARG A 518 -37.61 11.32 7.84
CA ARG A 518 -36.20 11.07 8.12
C ARG A 518 -35.79 11.68 9.46
N PHE A 519 -34.84 11.05 10.12
CA PHE A 519 -34.03 11.68 11.16
C PHE A 519 -32.54 11.38 10.98
N GLU A 520 -31.72 12.27 11.53
CA GLU A 520 -30.31 12.04 11.80
C GLU A 520 -30.03 12.33 13.26
N LEU A 521 -29.31 11.42 13.94
CA LEU A 521 -28.89 11.61 15.32
C LEU A 521 -27.50 12.24 15.35
N PHE A 522 -27.39 13.42 15.93
CA PHE A 522 -26.13 14.11 16.17
C PHE A 522 -25.71 14.05 17.64
N ILE A 523 -24.42 13.80 17.88
CA ILE A 523 -23.79 13.85 19.21
C ILE A 523 -22.43 14.56 19.06
N ASN A 524 -22.12 15.51 19.95
CA ASN A 524 -20.97 16.39 19.85
C ASN A 524 -20.75 16.92 18.41
N LYS A 525 -21.80 17.51 17.83
CA LYS A 525 -21.77 18.13 16.48
C LYS A 525 -21.40 17.19 15.33
N HIS A 526 -21.53 15.88 15.53
CA HIS A 526 -21.23 14.88 14.50
C HIS A 526 -22.41 13.94 14.32
N GLU A 527 -22.78 13.72 13.06
CA GLU A 527 -23.76 12.72 12.64
C GLU A 527 -23.30 11.33 13.12
N LEU A 528 -24.20 10.59 13.74
CA LEU A 528 -23.94 9.26 14.28
C LEU A 528 -24.84 8.21 13.65
N CYS A 529 -26.13 8.53 13.48
CA CYS A 529 -27.11 7.68 12.82
C CYS A 529 -27.91 8.47 11.78
N ASN A 530 -28.33 7.80 10.71
CA ASN A 530 -29.28 8.31 9.72
C ASN A 530 -30.35 7.23 9.50
N ALA A 531 -31.63 7.62 9.46
CA ALA A 531 -32.75 6.67 9.43
C ALA A 531 -34.04 7.29 8.84
N TYR A 532 -34.91 6.46 8.27
CA TYR A 532 -36.17 6.93 7.70
C TYR A 532 -37.26 5.86 7.61
N THR A 533 -38.52 6.30 7.51
CA THR A 533 -39.57 5.48 6.89
C THR A 533 -39.22 5.28 5.41
N GLU A 534 -39.17 4.04 4.94
CA GLU A 534 -38.66 3.68 3.61
C GLU A 534 -39.59 4.09 2.47
N LEU A 535 -39.02 4.64 1.39
CA LEU A 535 -39.75 4.83 0.14
C LEU A 535 -40.05 3.47 -0.49
N ASN A 536 -41.33 3.06 -0.40
CA ASN A 536 -41.82 1.78 -0.91
C ASN A 536 -42.77 1.93 -2.12
N ASP A 537 -42.82 3.11 -2.73
CA ASP A 537 -43.52 3.34 -3.99
C ASP A 537 -42.53 3.24 -5.17
N PRO A 538 -42.67 2.23 -6.07
CA PRO A 538 -41.71 2.01 -7.15
C PRO A 538 -41.75 3.08 -8.24
N ALA A 539 -42.87 3.77 -8.43
CA ALA A 539 -42.97 4.83 -9.44
C ALA A 539 -42.22 6.07 -8.94
N VAL A 540 -42.52 6.52 -7.72
CA VAL A 540 -41.82 7.65 -7.08
C VAL A 540 -40.33 7.33 -6.89
N GLN A 541 -39.96 6.08 -6.58
CA GLN A 541 -38.54 5.71 -6.46
C GLN A 541 -37.78 5.85 -7.79
N ARG A 542 -38.39 5.49 -8.94
CA ARG A 542 -37.81 5.74 -10.26
C ARG A 542 -37.70 7.22 -10.59
N GLU A 543 -38.68 8.03 -10.21
CA GLU A 543 -38.61 9.49 -10.34
C GLU A 543 -37.41 10.06 -9.57
N ARG A 544 -37.19 9.64 -8.31
CA ARG A 544 -36.04 10.07 -7.51
C ARG A 544 -34.69 9.61 -8.08
N PHE A 545 -34.60 8.40 -8.65
CA PHE A 545 -33.39 7.98 -9.38
C PHE A 545 -33.18 8.77 -10.69
N ALA A 546 -34.25 9.12 -11.40
CA ALA A 546 -34.17 9.94 -12.61
C ALA A 546 -33.79 11.40 -12.30
N GLU A 547 -34.09 11.91 -11.12
CA GLU A 547 -33.56 13.18 -10.60
C GLU A 547 -32.08 13.08 -10.26
N GLN A 548 -31.68 12.10 -9.44
CA GLN A 548 -30.27 11.87 -9.09
C GLN A 548 -29.38 11.63 -10.31
N LEU A 549 -29.89 11.00 -11.36
CA LEU A 549 -29.16 10.82 -12.62
C LEU A 549 -28.94 12.15 -13.36
N LYS A 550 -29.80 13.17 -13.21
CA LYS A 550 -29.59 14.52 -13.76
C LYS A 550 -28.54 15.28 -12.94
N ASP A 551 -28.58 15.17 -11.61
CA ASP A 551 -27.56 15.76 -10.72
C ASP A 551 -26.17 15.20 -11.08
N ARG A 552 -26.10 13.89 -11.28
CA ARG A 552 -24.90 13.17 -11.73
C ARG A 552 -24.43 13.61 -13.12
N GLN A 553 -25.34 13.80 -14.07
CA GLN A 553 -25.03 14.35 -15.39
C GLN A 553 -24.58 15.82 -15.34
N SER A 554 -24.97 16.56 -14.29
CA SER A 554 -24.56 17.95 -14.01
C SER A 554 -23.22 18.05 -13.26
N GLY A 555 -22.55 16.92 -13.00
CA GLY A 555 -21.21 16.86 -12.40
C GLY A 555 -21.17 16.49 -10.91
N ASP A 556 -22.29 16.03 -10.33
CA ASP A 556 -22.26 15.47 -8.97
C ASP A 556 -21.74 14.01 -8.99
N ASP A 557 -20.49 13.83 -8.57
CA ASP A 557 -19.81 12.52 -8.50
C ASP A 557 -20.37 11.59 -7.40
N GLU A 558 -21.11 12.15 -6.43
CA GLU A 558 -21.66 11.47 -5.25
C GLU A 558 -23.12 10.99 -5.49
N ALA A 559 -23.85 11.65 -6.39
CA ALA A 559 -25.25 11.36 -6.71
C ALA A 559 -25.50 9.93 -7.24
N MET A 560 -26.62 9.32 -6.82
CA MET A 560 -26.94 7.92 -7.10
C MET A 560 -27.14 7.61 -8.59
N ALA A 561 -26.92 6.35 -8.97
CA ALA A 561 -27.31 5.81 -10.27
C ALA A 561 -28.64 5.04 -10.17
N LEU A 562 -29.41 5.01 -11.27
CA LEU A 562 -30.66 4.25 -11.38
C LEU A 562 -30.39 2.74 -11.31
N ASP A 563 -31.02 2.06 -10.34
CA ASP A 563 -31.06 0.60 -10.26
C ASP A 563 -32.48 0.07 -10.52
N GLU A 564 -32.72 -0.36 -11.76
CA GLU A 564 -33.98 -0.99 -12.16
C GLU A 564 -34.19 -2.38 -11.54
N THR A 565 -33.15 -3.05 -11.07
CA THR A 565 -33.29 -4.33 -10.33
C THR A 565 -33.95 -4.08 -8.99
N PHE A 566 -33.48 -3.05 -8.29
CA PHE A 566 -34.09 -2.60 -7.03
C PHE A 566 -35.51 -2.07 -7.25
N CYS A 567 -35.76 -1.27 -8.29
CA CYS A 567 -37.12 -0.81 -8.61
C CYS A 567 -38.06 -1.98 -8.95
N THR A 568 -37.59 -2.97 -9.69
CA THR A 568 -38.35 -4.21 -9.97
C THR A 568 -38.70 -4.95 -8.68
N ALA A 569 -37.79 -5.00 -7.70
CA ALA A 569 -38.10 -5.62 -6.41
C ALA A 569 -39.17 -4.85 -5.61
N LEU A 570 -39.16 -3.51 -5.65
CA LEU A 570 -40.22 -2.70 -5.04
C LEU A 570 -41.60 -2.98 -5.69
N GLU A 571 -41.66 -3.33 -6.97
CA GLU A 571 -42.91 -3.70 -7.68
C GLU A 571 -43.49 -5.05 -7.25
N TYR A 572 -42.70 -5.95 -6.67
CA TYR A 572 -43.21 -7.14 -5.97
C TYR A 572 -43.81 -6.82 -4.59
N GLY A 573 -43.61 -5.60 -4.09
CA GLY A 573 -44.24 -5.08 -2.88
C GLY A 573 -43.32 -5.06 -1.66
N LEU A 574 -42.58 -3.97 -1.47
CA LEU A 574 -41.96 -3.66 -0.18
C LEU A 574 -43.07 -3.22 0.81
N PRO A 575 -43.31 -3.92 1.94
CA PRO A 575 -44.24 -3.45 2.97
C PRO A 575 -43.81 -2.09 3.54
N PRO A 576 -44.71 -1.35 4.23
CA PRO A 576 -44.30 -0.21 5.05
C PRO A 576 -43.18 -0.66 5.98
N THR A 577 -42.04 0.00 5.91
CA THR A 577 -40.77 -0.41 6.52
C THR A 577 -40.05 0.84 7.00
N ALA A 578 -39.21 0.72 8.02
CA ALA A 578 -38.26 1.77 8.38
C ALA A 578 -36.85 1.19 8.46
N GLY A 579 -35.88 1.93 7.93
CA GLY A 579 -34.46 1.57 7.89
C GLY A 579 -33.59 2.54 8.67
N TRP A 580 -32.45 2.05 9.13
CA TRP A 580 -31.56 2.76 10.05
C TRP A 580 -30.11 2.36 9.81
N GLY A 581 -29.20 3.34 9.84
CA GLY A 581 -27.76 3.14 9.79
C GLY A 581 -27.02 3.88 10.92
N LEU A 582 -25.96 3.27 11.46
CA LEU A 582 -25.10 3.79 12.53
C LEU A 582 -23.62 3.67 12.16
N GLY A 583 -22.86 4.77 12.29
CA GLY A 583 -21.40 4.77 12.21
C GLY A 583 -20.74 4.23 13.49
N ILE A 584 -20.40 2.93 13.51
CA ILE A 584 -19.80 2.26 14.67
C ILE A 584 -18.45 2.88 15.06
N ASP A 585 -17.69 3.35 14.07
CA ASP A 585 -16.45 4.08 14.27
C ASP A 585 -16.66 5.38 15.09
N ARG A 586 -17.63 6.22 14.70
CA ARG A 586 -17.98 7.46 15.42
C ARG A 586 -18.56 7.17 16.81
N LEU A 587 -19.36 6.11 16.98
CA LEU A 587 -19.84 5.68 18.31
C LEU A 587 -18.69 5.27 19.23
N THR A 588 -17.73 4.52 18.69
CA THR A 588 -16.53 4.11 19.44
C THR A 588 -15.72 5.34 19.84
N MET A 589 -15.53 6.32 18.93
CA MET A 589 -14.80 7.56 19.23
C MET A 589 -15.34 8.30 20.46
N LEU A 590 -16.67 8.45 20.55
CA LEU A 590 -17.35 9.09 21.68
C LEU A 590 -17.15 8.30 22.99
N LEU A 591 -17.43 6.99 22.96
CA LEU A 591 -17.30 6.11 24.12
C LEU A 591 -15.85 5.91 24.61
N THR A 592 -14.87 6.20 23.75
CA THR A 592 -13.44 6.07 24.04
C THR A 592 -12.68 7.41 24.03
N ASP A 593 -13.34 8.55 24.24
CA ASP A 593 -12.71 9.89 24.36
C ASP A 593 -11.64 10.17 23.28
N SER A 594 -12.00 9.95 22.02
CA SER A 594 -11.04 9.90 20.90
C SER A 594 -11.44 10.84 19.76
N GLN A 595 -10.86 12.05 19.73
CA GLN A 595 -11.14 13.06 18.69
C GLN A 595 -10.66 12.68 17.27
N ASN A 596 -10.10 11.48 17.05
CA ASN A 596 -9.59 11.02 15.76
C ASN A 596 -9.94 9.53 15.56
N ILE A 597 -10.63 9.22 14.46
CA ILE A 597 -11.03 7.87 14.04
C ILE A 597 -9.86 6.88 13.97
N LYS A 598 -8.64 7.40 13.81
CA LYS A 598 -7.38 6.62 13.75
C LYS A 598 -6.98 6.04 15.10
N GLU A 599 -7.57 6.48 16.21
CA GLU A 599 -7.46 5.82 17.51
C GLU A 599 -8.30 4.53 17.59
N VAL A 600 -9.49 4.51 16.96
CA VAL A 600 -10.47 3.41 17.08
C VAL A 600 -10.41 2.38 15.94
N LEU A 601 -9.56 2.61 14.95
CA LEU A 601 -9.23 1.67 13.85
C LEU A 601 -7.89 0.99 14.12
N LEU A 602 -7.81 -0.34 14.06
CA LEU A 602 -6.55 -1.08 14.30
C LEU A 602 -5.46 -0.65 13.31
N PHE A 603 -5.80 -0.63 12.02
CA PHE A 603 -4.92 -0.19 10.94
C PHE A 603 -5.67 0.85 10.09
N PRO A 604 -5.60 2.14 10.44
CA PRO A 604 -6.28 3.18 9.68
C PRO A 604 -5.60 3.42 8.32
N ALA A 605 -6.32 4.04 7.39
CA ALA A 605 -5.73 4.47 6.13
C ALA A 605 -4.78 5.64 6.39
N MET A 606 -3.50 5.42 6.08
CA MET A 606 -2.42 6.41 6.17
C MET A 606 -1.89 6.68 4.77
N LYS A 607 -1.54 7.95 4.47
CA LYS A 607 -0.76 8.26 3.26
C LYS A 607 0.53 7.42 3.26
N PRO A 608 1.05 6.96 2.11
CA PRO A 608 2.41 6.42 2.05
C PRO A 608 3.39 7.43 2.66
N GLN A 609 4.42 6.95 3.36
CA GLN A 609 5.59 7.79 3.62
C GLN A 609 6.35 7.92 2.30
N ASP A 610 6.84 9.12 1.99
CA ASP A 610 7.81 9.28 0.92
C ASP A 610 9.02 8.38 1.23
N GLU A 611 9.41 7.51 0.29
CA GLU A 611 10.66 6.76 0.46
C GLU A 611 11.79 7.79 0.61
N PRO A 612 12.55 7.78 1.72
CA PRO A 612 13.49 8.85 2.02
C PRO A 612 14.50 8.93 0.90
N ALA A 613 14.53 10.07 0.21
CA ALA A 613 15.35 10.28 -0.97
C ALA A 613 16.80 9.84 -0.67
N PRO A 614 17.42 9.00 -1.52
CA PRO A 614 18.74 8.45 -1.23
C PRO A 614 19.72 9.60 -1.02
N LYS A 615 20.25 9.71 0.21
CA LYS A 615 21.06 10.85 0.65
C LYS A 615 22.20 11.08 -0.34
N ASP A 616 22.19 12.24 -0.99
CA ASP A 616 23.14 12.58 -2.05
C ASP A 616 24.59 12.42 -1.55
N PRO A 617 25.40 11.53 -2.17
CA PRO A 617 26.78 11.32 -1.74
C PRO A 617 27.72 12.51 -1.99
N SER A 618 27.32 13.49 -2.83
CA SER A 618 28.22 14.45 -3.48
C SER A 618 28.68 15.66 -2.63
N SER A 619 28.78 15.53 -1.31
CA SER A 619 29.51 16.50 -0.47
C SER A 619 31.00 16.15 -0.37
N ASN A 620 31.75 16.52 -1.41
CA ASN A 620 33.22 16.50 -1.52
C ASN A 620 33.93 15.16 -1.27
N MET A 621 34.09 14.40 -2.36
CA MET A 621 35.23 13.53 -2.67
C MET A 621 35.59 12.48 -1.60
N LYS A 622 34.70 11.47 -1.43
CA LYS A 622 34.81 10.40 -0.42
C LYS A 622 35.10 9.04 -1.06
N CYS A 623 35.93 8.23 -0.39
CA CYS A 623 36.67 7.13 -1.01
C CYS A 623 35.96 5.76 -1.02
N LEU A 624 36.04 5.12 -2.20
CA LEU A 624 36.51 3.74 -2.44
C LEU A 624 35.74 2.53 -1.86
N PHE A 625 35.23 1.70 -2.76
CA PHE A 625 34.63 0.37 -2.51
C PHE A 625 35.67 -0.69 -2.09
N VAL A 626 35.33 -1.57 -1.13
CA VAL A 626 36.02 -2.85 -0.88
C VAL A 626 35.05 -3.98 -0.44
N VAL A 627 34.76 -4.90 -1.37
CA VAL A 627 34.69 -6.38 -1.23
C VAL A 627 33.63 -7.07 -0.32
N CYS A 628 32.78 -7.86 -1.02
CA CYS A 628 32.12 -9.14 -0.67
C CYS A 628 31.13 -9.29 0.51
N PHE A 629 29.97 -9.86 0.16
CA PHE A 629 29.18 -10.76 1.01
C PHE A 629 29.00 -12.09 0.27
N PHE A 630 29.02 -13.23 0.97
CA PHE A 630 28.75 -14.55 0.37
C PHE A 630 27.35 -15.06 0.76
N SER A 631 26.68 -15.64 -0.24
CA SER A 631 25.32 -16.22 -0.23
C SER A 631 25.13 -17.37 0.78
N VAL A 632 23.87 -17.64 1.19
CA VAL A 632 23.13 -18.92 0.93
C VAL A 632 21.82 -19.03 1.76
N ILE A 633 20.67 -19.11 1.07
CA ILE A 633 19.37 -19.83 1.37
C ILE A 633 18.71 -19.66 2.77
N GLY A 634 17.40 -19.53 2.97
CA GLY A 634 16.15 -19.57 2.17
C GLY A 634 14.97 -19.27 3.13
N MET A 635 13.70 -19.06 2.76
CA MET A 635 12.85 -19.67 1.72
C MET A 635 11.72 -18.67 1.36
N ALA A 636 11.13 -18.74 0.17
CA ALA A 636 10.37 -17.62 -0.41
C ALA A 636 8.85 -17.63 -0.19
N MET A 637 8.28 -16.44 0.04
CA MET A 637 6.93 -16.05 -0.39
C MET A 637 7.06 -14.93 -1.42
N GLY A 638 6.40 -15.09 -2.58
CA GLY A 638 6.55 -14.17 -3.70
C GLY A 638 5.84 -12.83 -3.48
N ILE A 639 6.61 -11.76 -3.30
CA ILE A 639 6.10 -10.39 -3.35
C ILE A 639 5.77 -10.06 -4.81
N ALA A 640 4.53 -9.66 -5.11
CA ALA A 640 4.18 -9.14 -6.42
C ALA A 640 4.97 -7.84 -6.70
N PRO A 641 5.64 -7.69 -7.86
CA PRO A 641 6.50 -6.54 -8.12
C PRO A 641 5.70 -5.23 -8.11
N LYS A 642 6.28 -4.16 -7.52
CA LYS A 642 5.67 -2.82 -7.48
C LYS A 642 5.24 -2.39 -8.88
N THR A 643 3.95 -2.08 -9.05
CA THR A 643 3.42 -1.59 -10.34
C THR A 643 4.03 -0.25 -10.71
N ALA A 644 4.59 -0.18 -11.91
CA ALA A 644 5.17 1.01 -12.51
C ALA A 644 4.19 2.20 -12.52
N VAL A 645 4.58 3.33 -11.92
CA VAL A 645 3.76 4.55 -11.93
C VAL A 645 3.87 5.23 -13.29
N SER A 646 2.75 5.31 -14.01
CA SER A 646 2.66 6.01 -15.30
C SER A 646 3.02 7.48 -15.17
N VAL A 647 3.65 8.04 -16.20
CA VAL A 647 4.10 9.44 -16.27
C VAL A 647 3.68 10.07 -17.60
N PRO A 648 3.65 11.41 -17.71
CA PRO A 648 3.45 12.08 -19.00
C PRO A 648 4.56 11.74 -20.00
N PHE A 649 4.18 11.55 -21.27
CA PHE A 649 5.05 11.23 -22.41
C PHE A 649 6.38 11.99 -22.39
N GLY A 650 6.31 13.32 -22.33
CA GLY A 650 7.47 14.21 -22.44
C GLY A 650 8.50 14.07 -21.31
N ARG A 651 8.20 13.33 -20.23
CA ARG A 651 9.18 12.98 -19.20
C ARG A 651 10.21 11.97 -19.71
N ASN A 652 9.78 10.98 -20.48
CA ASN A 652 10.58 9.80 -20.84
C ASN A 652 10.86 9.67 -22.34
N TYR A 653 10.11 10.36 -23.20
CA TYR A 653 10.16 10.21 -24.66
C TYR A 653 10.25 11.57 -25.38
N ASP A 654 10.75 11.53 -26.61
CA ASP A 654 10.71 12.62 -27.60
C ASP A 654 10.22 12.06 -28.95
N PRO A 655 9.49 12.84 -29.78
CA PRO A 655 9.15 12.45 -31.14
C PRO A 655 10.38 12.32 -32.04
N THR A 656 10.27 11.54 -33.11
CA THR A 656 11.37 11.24 -34.05
C THR A 656 11.24 11.97 -35.38
N TRP A 657 10.03 12.06 -35.94
CA TRP A 657 9.70 12.88 -37.12
C TRP A 657 8.21 13.25 -37.11
N SER A 658 7.80 14.23 -37.93
CA SER A 658 6.42 14.73 -38.06
C SER A 658 5.75 15.00 -36.70
N PHE A 659 6.34 15.94 -35.96
CA PHE A 659 6.00 16.29 -34.57
C PHE A 659 4.55 16.74 -34.36
N ASP A 660 3.95 17.30 -35.41
CA ASP A 660 2.57 17.76 -35.53
C ASP A 660 1.54 16.62 -35.67
N HIS A 661 2.00 15.45 -36.13
CA HIS A 661 1.19 14.23 -36.24
C HIS A 661 1.07 13.47 -34.90
N ILE A 662 1.72 13.96 -33.84
CA ILE A 662 1.50 13.52 -32.46
C ILE A 662 0.56 14.48 -31.75
N LYS A 663 -0.62 13.99 -31.33
CA LYS A 663 -1.60 14.78 -30.57
C LYS A 663 -1.55 14.39 -29.10
N TYR A 664 -1.43 15.38 -28.21
CA TYR A 664 -1.22 15.19 -26.78
C TYR A 664 -2.50 15.48 -26.00
N PHE A 665 -2.89 14.54 -25.15
CA PHE A 665 -4.10 14.61 -24.32
C PHE A 665 -3.74 14.50 -22.84
N ASN A 666 -4.60 15.04 -21.96
CA ASN A 666 -4.46 14.91 -20.50
C ASN A 666 -3.07 15.29 -19.96
N GLY A 667 -2.49 16.38 -20.47
CA GLY A 667 -1.13 16.83 -20.11
C GLY A 667 0.00 15.96 -20.67
N GLY A 668 -0.27 15.15 -21.70
CA GLY A 668 0.65 14.16 -22.27
C GLY A 668 0.61 12.79 -21.56
N ASN A 669 -0.36 12.54 -20.68
CA ASN A 669 -0.57 11.20 -20.11
C ASN A 669 -1.19 10.22 -21.12
N GLU A 670 -1.76 10.73 -22.21
CA GLU A 670 -2.23 9.97 -23.37
C GLU A 670 -1.79 10.72 -24.65
N ILE A 671 -1.37 10.00 -25.69
CA ILE A 671 -1.08 10.57 -27.02
C ILE A 671 -1.73 9.76 -28.13
N GLU A 672 -1.90 10.38 -29.29
CA GLU A 672 -2.26 9.72 -30.54
C GLU A 672 -1.15 9.93 -31.56
N LEU A 673 -0.76 8.87 -32.29
CA LEU A 673 0.01 8.97 -33.52
C LEU A 673 -0.97 8.94 -34.71
N HIS A 674 -0.86 9.92 -35.60
CA HIS A 674 -1.67 10.05 -36.81
C HIS A 674 -0.82 9.70 -38.05
N LEU A 675 -1.42 8.98 -39.00
CA LEU A 675 -0.86 8.65 -40.30
C LEU A 675 -1.84 9.05 -41.40
N ASP A 676 -1.36 9.85 -42.34
CA ASP A 676 -2.11 10.25 -43.53
C ASP A 676 -1.32 9.95 -44.82
N ASN A 677 -1.86 10.40 -45.96
CA ASN A 677 -1.27 10.16 -47.27
C ASN A 677 -0.02 11.01 -47.57
N TYR A 678 0.49 11.77 -46.60
CA TYR A 678 1.76 12.51 -46.66
C TYR A 678 2.81 11.90 -45.72
N THR A 679 2.43 11.58 -44.47
CA THR A 679 3.39 11.08 -43.48
C THR A 679 2.75 10.24 -42.36
N GLY A 680 3.53 9.29 -41.85
CA GLY A 680 3.36 8.72 -40.51
C GLY A 680 4.12 9.53 -39.46
N THR A 681 4.26 8.99 -38.25
CA THR A 681 5.05 9.60 -37.16
C THR A 681 5.55 8.54 -36.19
N GLY A 682 6.43 8.92 -35.27
CA GLY A 682 6.93 8.05 -34.21
C GLY A 682 7.68 8.80 -33.12
N PHE A 683 8.10 8.08 -32.09
CA PHE A 683 8.85 8.59 -30.95
C PHE A 683 9.86 7.58 -30.42
N HIS A 684 10.82 8.08 -29.64
CA HIS A 684 11.84 7.27 -28.98
C HIS A 684 12.06 7.69 -27.53
N SER A 685 12.62 6.80 -26.72
CA SER A 685 13.00 7.11 -25.35
C SER A 685 14.17 8.10 -25.26
N LYS A 686 14.16 8.94 -24.22
CA LYS A 686 15.24 9.87 -23.88
C LYS A 686 16.51 9.12 -23.49
N GLY A 687 16.38 8.20 -22.53
CA GLY A 687 17.44 7.26 -22.16
C GLY A 687 17.64 6.17 -23.21
N SER A 688 18.85 5.60 -23.21
CA SER A 688 19.17 4.29 -23.76
C SER A 688 19.36 3.30 -22.60
N TYR A 689 19.13 2.01 -22.83
CA TYR A 689 19.01 1.02 -21.77
C TYR A 689 19.74 -0.29 -22.11
N LEU A 690 20.30 -0.94 -21.09
CA LEU A 690 20.78 -2.33 -21.17
C LEU A 690 19.93 -3.18 -20.23
N TYR A 691 19.01 -3.97 -20.77
CA TYR A 691 18.01 -4.76 -20.04
C TYR A 691 16.93 -3.95 -19.31
N GLY A 692 15.76 -4.55 -19.16
CA GLY A 692 14.60 -3.96 -18.52
C GLY A 692 13.28 -4.65 -18.83
N HIS A 693 12.23 -4.12 -18.20
CA HIS A 693 10.85 -4.38 -18.57
C HIS A 693 10.22 -3.11 -19.18
N PHE A 694 10.07 -3.13 -20.50
CA PHE A 694 9.53 -2.05 -21.30
C PHE A 694 8.08 -2.38 -21.62
N HIS A 695 7.14 -1.50 -21.30
CA HIS A 695 5.73 -1.73 -21.59
C HIS A 695 5.02 -0.43 -21.93
N MET A 696 3.92 -0.54 -22.68
CA MET A 696 3.06 0.58 -23.02
C MET A 696 1.64 0.07 -23.28
N HIS A 697 0.64 0.88 -22.97
CA HIS A 697 -0.74 0.59 -23.34
C HIS A 697 -1.00 1.19 -24.73
N ILE A 698 -1.22 0.33 -25.71
CA ILE A 698 -1.47 0.72 -27.11
C ILE A 698 -2.88 0.30 -27.50
N LYS A 699 -3.59 1.17 -28.22
CA LYS A 699 -4.85 0.89 -28.89
C LYS A 699 -4.61 1.07 -30.39
N MET A 700 -4.73 -0.01 -31.16
CA MET A 700 -4.33 -0.04 -32.57
C MET A 700 -5.32 0.69 -33.48
N VAL A 701 -4.87 1.01 -34.70
CA VAL A 701 -5.68 1.62 -35.76
C VAL A 701 -6.94 0.79 -36.02
N ALA A 702 -8.11 1.40 -35.86
CA ALA A 702 -9.41 0.75 -36.01
C ALA A 702 -9.94 0.79 -37.46
N GLY A 703 -10.87 -0.12 -37.78
CA GLY A 703 -11.57 -0.17 -39.08
C GLY A 703 -10.83 -0.99 -40.13
N ASP A 704 -10.83 -0.53 -41.38
CA ASP A 704 -9.95 -1.07 -42.41
C ASP A 704 -8.61 -0.36 -42.30
N SER A 705 -7.57 -1.10 -41.92
CA SER A 705 -6.23 -0.60 -41.63
C SER A 705 -5.17 -1.28 -42.50
N ALA A 706 -5.59 -1.96 -43.58
CA ALA A 706 -4.69 -2.63 -44.51
C ALA A 706 -3.56 -1.70 -44.98
N GLY A 707 -2.34 -2.23 -45.06
CA GLY A 707 -1.12 -1.50 -45.40
C GLY A 707 -0.52 -0.64 -44.28
N THR A 708 -1.20 -0.43 -43.15
CA THR A 708 -0.61 0.30 -42.00
C THR A 708 0.23 -0.61 -41.10
N VAL A 709 1.28 -0.07 -40.49
CA VAL A 709 2.09 -0.74 -39.46
C VAL A 709 2.20 0.15 -38.23
N THR A 710 1.84 -0.40 -37.08
CA THR A 710 2.11 0.18 -35.77
C THR A 710 3.27 -0.59 -35.13
N ALA A 711 4.40 0.04 -34.83
CA ALA A 711 5.59 -0.63 -34.31
C ALA A 711 5.87 -0.30 -32.83
N PHE A 712 6.46 -1.24 -32.08
CA PHE A 712 6.88 -1.08 -30.69
C PHE A 712 8.16 -1.88 -30.43
N TYR A 713 9.33 -1.26 -30.49
CA TYR A 713 10.60 -1.96 -30.64
C TYR A 713 11.74 -1.35 -29.83
N LEU A 714 12.72 -2.17 -29.44
CA LEU A 714 13.99 -1.72 -28.88
C LEU A 714 15.04 -1.75 -29.98
N SER A 715 15.77 -0.67 -30.23
CA SER A 715 16.84 -0.64 -31.24
C SER A 715 18.07 0.15 -30.79
N SER A 716 19.24 -0.19 -31.34
CA SER A 716 20.53 0.46 -31.09
C SER A 716 21.11 1.06 -32.38
N ASN A 717 21.99 2.05 -32.24
CA ASN A 717 22.45 2.82 -33.41
C ASN A 717 23.53 2.07 -34.22
N GLY A 718 23.35 1.97 -35.54
CA GLY A 718 24.40 1.65 -36.51
C GLY A 718 24.12 0.43 -37.40
N ASN A 719 25.07 0.11 -38.29
CA ASN A 719 24.92 -0.96 -39.28
C ASN A 719 24.92 -2.37 -38.64
N GLU A 720 25.51 -2.51 -37.45
CA GLU A 720 25.47 -3.73 -36.64
C GLU A 720 24.47 -3.58 -35.47
N HIS A 721 23.28 -3.04 -35.68
CA HIS A 721 22.32 -2.85 -34.58
C HIS A 721 21.91 -4.18 -33.94
N ASP A 722 21.84 -4.17 -32.62
CA ASP A 722 20.97 -5.08 -31.86
C ASP A 722 19.56 -4.46 -31.86
N GLU A 723 18.53 -5.25 -32.14
CA GLU A 723 17.13 -4.81 -32.19
C GLU A 723 16.15 -5.94 -31.80
N VAL A 724 15.08 -5.59 -31.09
CA VAL A 724 13.99 -6.48 -30.66
C VAL A 724 12.67 -5.83 -31.06
N ASP A 725 12.00 -6.41 -32.05
CA ASP A 725 10.97 -5.74 -32.83
C ASP A 725 9.59 -6.44 -32.73
N PHE A 726 8.53 -5.62 -32.72
CA PHE A 726 7.12 -5.99 -32.68
C PHE A 726 6.33 -5.04 -33.59
N GLU A 727 5.98 -5.52 -34.78
CA GLU A 727 5.18 -4.81 -35.77
C GLU A 727 3.75 -5.37 -35.80
N PHE A 728 2.78 -4.51 -35.53
CA PHE A 728 1.36 -4.81 -35.65
C PHE A 728 0.90 -4.38 -37.05
N LEU A 729 0.79 -5.37 -37.93
CA LEU A 729 0.36 -5.18 -39.32
C LEU A 729 -1.18 -5.06 -39.33
N GLY A 730 -1.66 -3.95 -39.88
CA GLY A 730 -3.08 -3.70 -40.10
C GLY A 730 -3.69 -4.64 -41.15
N ASN A 731 -5.01 -4.71 -41.15
CA ASN A 731 -5.77 -5.63 -41.99
C ASN A 731 -7.16 -5.05 -42.30
N ARG A 732 -7.91 -5.70 -43.19
CA ARG A 732 -9.27 -5.28 -43.54
C ARG A 732 -10.24 -5.40 -42.37
N THR A 733 -11.33 -4.64 -42.42
CA THR A 733 -12.39 -4.72 -41.41
C THR A 733 -12.90 -6.16 -41.24
N GLY A 734 -12.74 -6.72 -40.03
CA GLY A 734 -13.18 -8.07 -39.68
C GLY A 734 -12.13 -9.18 -39.89
N GLU A 735 -10.98 -8.88 -40.49
CA GLU A 735 -9.85 -9.80 -40.60
C GLU A 735 -8.88 -9.63 -39.40
N PRO A 736 -8.23 -10.70 -38.93
CA PRO A 736 -7.36 -10.62 -37.74
C PRO A 736 -6.07 -9.83 -38.01
N TYR A 737 -5.68 -8.99 -37.06
CA TYR A 737 -4.40 -8.29 -37.04
C TYR A 737 -3.25 -9.28 -36.89
N ILE A 738 -2.12 -9.00 -37.54
CA ILE A 738 -0.92 -9.83 -37.49
C ILE A 738 0.13 -9.12 -36.65
N LEU A 739 0.59 -9.76 -35.58
CA LEU A 739 1.84 -9.41 -34.94
C LEU A 739 2.99 -10.12 -35.66
N GLN A 740 3.91 -9.35 -36.25
CA GLN A 740 5.23 -9.79 -36.67
C GLN A 740 6.23 -9.43 -35.57
N THR A 741 7.05 -10.38 -35.14
CA THR A 741 8.15 -10.13 -34.19
C THR A 741 9.47 -10.57 -34.79
N ASN A 742 10.56 -9.85 -34.55
CA ASN A 742 11.89 -10.18 -35.07
C ASN A 742 12.99 -9.82 -34.04
N VAL A 743 14.18 -10.43 -34.16
CA VAL A 743 15.34 -10.17 -33.28
C VAL A 743 16.61 -10.11 -34.12
N PHE A 744 17.20 -8.92 -34.20
CA PHE A 744 18.49 -8.65 -34.82
C PHE A 744 19.62 -8.68 -33.77
N THR A 745 20.74 -9.26 -34.15
CA THR A 745 21.94 -9.32 -33.31
C THR A 745 23.17 -8.93 -34.12
N GLY A 746 23.77 -7.79 -33.84
CA GLY A 746 24.88 -7.25 -34.65
C GLY A 746 24.51 -7.04 -36.13
N GLY A 747 23.28 -6.61 -36.43
CA GLY A 747 22.72 -6.45 -37.77
C GLY A 747 22.13 -7.72 -38.40
N GLU A 748 22.29 -8.89 -37.77
CA GLU A 748 21.77 -10.17 -38.29
C GLU A 748 20.42 -10.52 -37.68
N GLY A 749 19.34 -10.29 -38.45
CA GLY A 749 17.95 -10.69 -38.12
C GLY A 749 17.54 -12.04 -38.72
N LYS A 750 16.37 -12.10 -39.37
CA LYS A 750 15.73 -13.32 -39.94
C LYS A 750 15.27 -14.34 -38.90
N ARG A 751 14.90 -13.88 -37.70
CA ARG A 751 14.35 -14.70 -36.61
C ARG A 751 12.85 -14.48 -36.46
N GLU A 752 12.16 -14.20 -37.56
CA GLU A 752 10.81 -13.66 -37.46
C GLU A 752 9.75 -14.73 -37.17
N GLN A 753 8.76 -14.34 -36.36
CA GLN A 753 7.54 -15.11 -36.12
C GLN A 753 6.35 -14.20 -36.45
N ARG A 754 5.33 -14.73 -37.15
CA ARG A 754 4.07 -14.03 -37.45
C ARG A 754 2.92 -14.74 -36.74
N ILE A 755 2.06 -14.00 -36.05
CA ILE A 755 1.01 -14.53 -35.19
C ILE A 755 -0.27 -13.72 -35.40
N TYR A 756 -1.41 -14.38 -35.63
CA TYR A 756 -2.71 -13.71 -35.57
C TYR A 756 -3.04 -13.32 -34.13
N LEU A 757 -3.44 -12.07 -33.89
CA LEU A 757 -3.99 -11.70 -32.58
C LEU A 757 -5.35 -12.37 -32.38
N TRP A 758 -5.48 -13.12 -31.29
CA TRP A 758 -6.70 -13.86 -30.92
C TRP A 758 -7.76 -12.98 -30.22
N PHE A 759 -7.60 -11.66 -30.34
CA PHE A 759 -8.44 -10.61 -29.75
C PHE A 759 -8.40 -9.38 -30.66
N ASP A 760 -9.39 -8.51 -30.55
CA ASP A 760 -9.41 -7.22 -31.27
C ASP A 760 -8.48 -6.19 -30.57
N PRO A 761 -7.37 -5.77 -31.20
CA PRO A 761 -6.45 -4.80 -30.61
C PRO A 761 -6.94 -3.35 -30.73
N THR A 762 -8.10 -3.13 -31.34
CA THR A 762 -8.73 -1.83 -31.65
C THR A 762 -9.96 -1.54 -30.78
N ALA A 763 -10.51 -2.55 -30.07
CA ALA A 763 -11.60 -2.36 -29.12
C ALA A 763 -11.18 -1.54 -27.89
N ALA A 764 -10.04 -1.87 -27.29
CA ALA A 764 -9.55 -1.33 -26.03
C ALA A 764 -8.05 -1.00 -26.08
N TYR A 765 -7.54 -0.39 -25.00
CA TYR A 765 -6.10 -0.32 -24.76
C TYR A 765 -5.60 -1.68 -24.27
N HIS A 766 -4.58 -2.21 -24.94
CA HIS A 766 -3.91 -3.45 -24.57
C HIS A 766 -2.48 -3.18 -24.13
N THR A 767 -1.99 -3.92 -23.14
CA THR A 767 -0.62 -3.78 -22.64
C THR A 767 0.32 -4.65 -23.47
N TYR A 768 1.23 -4.03 -24.21
CA TYR A 768 2.31 -4.72 -24.91
C TYR A 768 3.61 -4.54 -24.12
N SER A 769 4.46 -5.57 -24.10
CA SER A 769 5.59 -5.61 -23.17
C SER A 769 6.76 -6.42 -23.70
N ILE A 770 7.96 -5.87 -23.57
CA ILE A 770 9.24 -6.53 -23.83
C ILE A 770 9.96 -6.68 -22.48
N LEU A 771 10.09 -7.91 -22.01
CA LEU A 771 11.08 -8.28 -21.02
C LEU A 771 12.37 -8.65 -21.78
N TRP A 772 13.47 -7.97 -21.47
CA TRP A 772 14.82 -8.25 -21.98
C TRP A 772 15.78 -8.26 -20.80
N ASN A 773 16.40 -9.40 -20.52
CA ASN A 773 17.49 -9.54 -19.56
C ASN A 773 18.64 -10.38 -20.15
N SER A 774 19.69 -10.62 -19.38
CA SER A 774 20.88 -11.37 -19.84
C SER A 774 20.64 -12.88 -20.04
N TYR A 775 19.42 -13.38 -19.79
CA TYR A 775 19.04 -14.79 -19.85
C TYR A 775 18.01 -15.07 -20.95
N HIS A 776 17.07 -14.15 -21.19
CA HIS A 776 16.15 -14.23 -22.33
C HIS A 776 15.54 -12.87 -22.70
N ILE A 777 14.97 -12.84 -23.90
CA ILE A 777 13.86 -11.99 -24.27
C ILE A 777 12.60 -12.87 -24.21
N THR A 778 11.43 -12.32 -23.86
CA THR A 778 10.17 -13.06 -23.64
C THR A 778 9.81 -14.15 -24.68
N ILE A 779 10.31 -14.04 -25.92
CA ILE A 779 10.07 -14.95 -27.05
C ILE A 779 11.34 -15.58 -27.65
N PHE A 780 12.53 -15.23 -27.17
CA PHE A 780 13.83 -15.65 -27.73
C PHE A 780 14.89 -15.83 -26.63
N LYS A 781 15.40 -17.05 -26.46
CA LYS A 781 16.27 -17.42 -25.33
C LYS A 781 17.76 -17.25 -25.61
N ASN A 782 18.50 -16.79 -24.61
CA ASN A 782 19.95 -16.63 -24.71
C ASN A 782 20.63 -17.99 -25.00
N SER A 783 21.15 -18.09 -26.23
CA SER A 783 21.79 -19.29 -26.76
C SER A 783 23.30 -19.10 -26.98
N GLN A 784 23.93 -18.13 -26.31
CA GLN A 784 25.36 -17.79 -26.45
C GLN A 784 26.30 -18.97 -26.18
N LYS A 785 25.89 -19.92 -25.33
CA LYS A 785 26.63 -21.18 -25.08
C LYS A 785 26.71 -22.12 -26.30
N LEU A 786 25.93 -21.86 -27.36
CA LEU A 786 26.01 -22.53 -28.67
C LEU A 786 26.78 -21.70 -29.72
N GLY A 787 27.41 -20.59 -29.32
CA GLY A 787 28.14 -19.68 -30.22
C GLY A 787 27.29 -18.63 -30.93
N LEU A 788 26.01 -18.52 -30.59
CA LEU A 788 25.11 -17.52 -31.16
C LEU A 788 25.26 -16.14 -30.49
N LYS A 789 25.10 -15.06 -31.26
CA LYS A 789 24.97 -13.71 -30.69
C LYS A 789 23.62 -13.56 -29.98
N PHE A 790 23.57 -12.68 -28.99
CA PHE A 790 22.38 -12.24 -28.25
C PHE A 790 22.60 -10.76 -27.91
N PRO A 791 21.57 -9.89 -27.85
CA PRO A 791 21.77 -8.46 -27.65
C PRO A 791 22.24 -8.20 -26.21
N PHE A 792 23.55 -7.94 -26.07
CA PHE A 792 24.29 -7.97 -24.80
C PHE A 792 25.03 -6.66 -24.49
N GLU A 793 25.67 -6.08 -25.50
CA GLU A 793 26.68 -5.02 -25.33
C GLU A 793 26.24 -3.65 -25.88
N LYS A 794 25.10 -3.57 -26.57
CA LYS A 794 24.62 -2.36 -27.26
C LYS A 794 23.37 -1.81 -26.56
N PRO A 795 23.46 -0.65 -25.89
CA PRO A 795 22.31 -0.02 -25.25
C PRO A 795 21.24 0.37 -26.29
N MET A 796 20.01 -0.11 -26.10
CA MET A 796 18.89 0.16 -26.99
C MET A 796 18.02 1.30 -26.47
N LYS A 797 17.49 2.13 -27.37
CA LYS A 797 16.34 3.00 -27.10
C LYS A 797 15.05 2.24 -27.36
N LEU A 798 13.98 2.59 -26.66
CA LEU A 798 12.63 2.13 -26.96
C LEU A 798 11.98 3.09 -27.96
N TYR A 799 11.47 2.56 -29.05
CA TYR A 799 10.82 3.26 -30.15
C TYR A 799 9.37 2.81 -30.30
N SER A 800 8.54 3.70 -30.84
CA SER A 800 7.22 3.33 -31.35
C SER A 800 6.78 4.28 -32.46
N SER A 801 6.07 3.76 -33.47
CA SER A 801 5.70 4.52 -34.66
C SER A 801 4.40 4.01 -35.29
N LEU A 802 3.82 4.84 -36.15
CA LEU A 802 2.72 4.49 -37.05
C LEU A 802 3.09 4.97 -38.46
N TRP A 803 3.14 4.06 -39.43
CA TRP A 803 3.62 4.33 -40.79
C TRP A 803 2.97 3.41 -41.84
N ASN A 804 3.18 3.73 -43.13
CA ASN A 804 2.61 3.00 -44.27
C ASN A 804 3.61 2.01 -44.86
N ALA A 805 3.17 0.76 -45.01
CA ALA A 805 3.93 -0.40 -45.47
C ALA A 805 3.10 -1.22 -46.49
N ASP A 806 2.31 -0.54 -47.32
CA ASP A 806 1.41 -1.17 -48.30
C ASP A 806 2.13 -2.07 -49.32
N ASP A 807 3.45 -1.94 -49.45
CA ASP A 807 4.32 -2.71 -50.33
C ASP A 807 4.66 -4.10 -49.79
N TRP A 808 4.50 -4.38 -48.49
CA TRP A 808 4.80 -5.71 -47.92
C TRP A 808 3.92 -6.19 -46.76
N ALA A 809 3.26 -5.33 -45.99
CA ALA A 809 2.63 -5.71 -44.72
C ALA A 809 1.40 -6.62 -44.89
N THR A 810 0.27 -6.06 -45.34
CA THR A 810 -0.98 -6.82 -45.43
C THR A 810 -0.95 -7.77 -46.63
N ARG A 811 -1.06 -9.09 -46.34
CA ARG A 811 -0.99 -10.19 -47.30
C ARG A 811 0.23 -10.12 -48.25
N GLY A 812 1.38 -9.61 -47.78
CA GLY A 812 2.60 -9.52 -48.60
C GLY A 812 2.59 -8.38 -49.60
N GLY A 813 1.87 -7.28 -49.32
CA GLY A 813 1.77 -6.11 -50.19
C GLY A 813 0.72 -6.21 -51.31
N LEU A 814 -0.05 -7.31 -51.32
CA LEU A 814 -1.18 -7.52 -52.23
C LEU A 814 -2.39 -6.62 -51.89
N GLU A 815 -2.45 -6.10 -50.67
CA GLU A 815 -3.55 -5.24 -50.21
C GLU A 815 -3.00 -3.86 -49.85
N LYS A 816 -3.57 -2.83 -50.48
CA LYS A 816 -3.07 -1.47 -50.45
C LYS A 816 -3.89 -0.59 -49.49
N THR A 817 -3.20 0.36 -48.86
CA THR A 817 -3.78 1.35 -47.95
C THR A 817 -4.88 2.15 -48.65
N ASP A 818 -6.11 2.00 -48.17
CA ASP A 818 -7.23 2.84 -48.62
C ASP A 818 -7.13 4.22 -47.97
N TRP A 819 -6.43 5.13 -48.63
CA TRP A 819 -6.27 6.51 -48.17
C TRP A 819 -7.58 7.29 -47.98
N SER A 820 -8.74 6.79 -48.45
CA SER A 820 -10.05 7.37 -48.08
C SER A 820 -10.45 7.13 -46.62
N LYS A 821 -9.68 6.31 -45.88
CA LYS A 821 -9.85 6.02 -44.45
C LYS A 821 -8.92 6.85 -43.55
N ALA A 822 -8.03 7.67 -44.13
CA ALA A 822 -7.13 8.53 -43.38
C ALA A 822 -7.88 9.67 -42.64
N PRO A 823 -7.38 10.17 -41.50
CA PRO A 823 -6.15 9.74 -40.82
C PRO A 823 -6.33 8.41 -40.08
N PHE A 824 -5.34 7.53 -40.22
CA PHE A 824 -5.21 6.34 -39.39
C PHE A 824 -4.63 6.75 -38.03
N VAL A 825 -5.20 6.25 -36.92
CA VAL A 825 -4.87 6.71 -35.57
C VAL A 825 -4.59 5.54 -34.63
N ALA A 826 -3.37 5.48 -34.09
CA ALA A 826 -3.00 4.59 -32.99
C ALA A 826 -2.86 5.41 -31.70
N LYS A 827 -3.43 4.93 -30.58
CA LYS A 827 -3.42 5.66 -29.30
C LYS A 827 -2.54 4.99 -28.26
N TYR A 828 -1.92 5.80 -27.42
CA TYR A 828 -0.86 5.38 -26.49
C TYR A 828 -1.01 6.02 -25.12
N LYS A 829 -0.73 5.24 -24.06
CA LYS A 829 -0.58 5.75 -22.69
C LYS A 829 0.29 4.84 -21.84
N GLY A 830 0.68 5.31 -20.65
CA GLY A 830 1.47 4.53 -19.69
C GLY A 830 2.98 4.58 -19.98
N PHE A 831 3.53 5.80 -20.09
CA PHE A 831 4.89 6.05 -20.56
C PHE A 831 6.01 5.76 -19.53
N HIS A 832 5.88 4.69 -18.73
CA HIS A 832 6.90 4.29 -17.77
C HIS A 832 7.95 3.35 -18.39
N ILE A 833 9.20 3.44 -17.94
CA ILE A 833 10.29 2.53 -18.32
C ILE A 833 10.97 2.02 -17.04
N ASP A 834 10.82 0.73 -16.72
CA ASP A 834 11.59 0.08 -15.64
C ASP A 834 12.75 -0.70 -16.26
N ALA A 835 13.81 0.03 -16.59
CA ALA A 835 14.98 -0.51 -17.27
C ALA A 835 16.27 0.14 -16.75
N CYS A 836 17.42 -0.49 -17.02
CA CYS A 836 18.71 0.02 -16.59
C CYS A 836 19.21 1.09 -17.55
N GLN A 837 18.87 2.35 -17.27
CA GLN A 837 19.30 3.49 -18.07
C GLN A 837 20.81 3.65 -18.02
N THR A 838 21.43 3.84 -19.19
CA THR A 838 22.88 3.89 -19.33
C THR A 838 23.30 4.76 -20.52
N SER A 839 24.60 5.04 -20.65
CA SER A 839 25.14 5.77 -21.79
C SER A 839 25.32 4.85 -23.00
N VAL A 840 25.25 5.37 -24.22
CA VAL A 840 25.32 4.60 -25.48
C VAL A 840 26.60 3.79 -25.67
N ASN A 841 27.65 4.05 -24.89
CA ASN A 841 28.94 3.36 -24.93
C ASN A 841 29.13 2.32 -23.81
N ALA A 842 28.16 2.19 -22.89
CA ALA A 842 28.22 1.19 -21.82
C ALA A 842 27.97 -0.21 -22.39
N ARG A 843 28.70 -1.21 -21.88
CA ARG A 843 28.57 -2.63 -22.26
C ARG A 843 28.08 -3.53 -21.12
N PHE A 844 27.68 -2.93 -20.01
CA PHE A 844 27.30 -3.63 -18.79
C PHE A 844 26.24 -2.84 -18.02
N CYS A 845 25.32 -3.55 -17.39
CA CYS A 845 24.42 -3.02 -16.37
C CYS A 845 24.60 -3.85 -15.10
N GLU A 846 24.85 -3.19 -13.97
CA GLU A 846 25.08 -3.86 -12.70
C GLU A 846 23.82 -3.89 -11.81
N THR A 847 22.82 -4.69 -12.22
CA THR A 847 21.59 -4.92 -11.45
C THR A 847 21.80 -5.74 -10.17
N GLN A 848 22.79 -6.63 -10.15
CA GLN A 848 23.06 -7.58 -9.05
C GLN A 848 21.82 -8.39 -8.58
N GLY A 849 20.87 -8.70 -9.47
CA GLY A 849 19.60 -9.37 -9.10
C GLY A 849 18.62 -8.50 -8.30
N LYS A 850 18.88 -7.20 -8.12
CA LYS A 850 18.05 -6.28 -7.29
C LYS A 850 16.82 -5.76 -8.03
N ARG A 851 16.84 -5.73 -9.37
CA ARG A 851 15.66 -5.46 -10.20
C ARG A 851 14.85 -6.75 -10.33
N TRP A 852 13.53 -6.68 -10.19
CA TRP A 852 12.67 -7.88 -10.26
C TRP A 852 12.84 -8.62 -11.60
N TRP A 853 12.97 -7.90 -12.71
CA TRP A 853 13.18 -8.46 -14.04
C TRP A 853 14.55 -9.12 -14.27
N ASP A 854 15.46 -9.07 -13.29
CA ASP A 854 16.77 -9.76 -13.25
C ASP A 854 16.81 -10.87 -12.17
N GLN A 855 15.79 -10.98 -11.32
CA GLN A 855 15.66 -12.05 -10.33
C GLN A 855 15.45 -13.39 -11.02
N LYS A 856 15.90 -14.47 -10.35
CA LYS A 856 15.99 -15.84 -10.90
C LYS A 856 14.67 -16.34 -11.48
N GLU A 857 13.57 -15.92 -10.88
CA GLU A 857 12.18 -16.25 -11.21
C GLU A 857 11.73 -15.67 -12.57
N TYR A 858 12.49 -14.71 -13.13
CA TYR A 858 12.23 -14.04 -14.41
C TYR A 858 13.35 -14.26 -15.45
N GLN A 859 14.30 -15.17 -15.18
CA GLN A 859 15.41 -15.53 -16.08
C GLN A 859 15.01 -16.59 -17.15
N ASP A 860 13.82 -17.16 -17.02
CA ASP A 860 13.20 -18.11 -17.94
C ASP A 860 11.67 -17.98 -17.80
N LEU A 861 10.89 -18.57 -18.70
CA LEU A 861 9.43 -18.59 -18.57
C LEU A 861 8.98 -19.63 -17.53
N ASP A 862 7.95 -19.30 -16.74
CA ASP A 862 7.35 -20.26 -15.80
C ASP A 862 6.52 -21.35 -16.53
N ALA A 863 6.12 -22.39 -15.81
CA ALA A 863 5.39 -23.53 -16.39
C ALA A 863 3.99 -23.18 -16.94
N ALA A 864 3.34 -22.12 -16.47
CA ALA A 864 2.09 -21.58 -17.01
C ALA A 864 2.34 -20.64 -18.20
N GLN A 865 3.38 -19.81 -18.14
CA GLN A 865 3.84 -18.98 -19.27
C GLN A 865 4.24 -19.85 -20.47
N TYR A 866 5.04 -20.90 -20.28
CA TYR A 866 5.33 -21.89 -21.33
C TYR A 866 4.08 -22.57 -21.88
N ARG A 867 3.07 -22.89 -21.05
CA ARG A 867 1.79 -23.42 -21.53
C ARG A 867 1.02 -22.41 -22.39
N ARG A 868 1.03 -21.12 -22.02
CA ARG A 868 0.42 -20.04 -22.81
C ARG A 868 1.16 -19.84 -24.14
N LEU A 869 2.49 -19.73 -24.11
CA LEU A 869 3.31 -19.62 -25.33
C LEU A 869 3.10 -20.81 -26.27
N LYS A 870 3.08 -22.05 -25.75
CA LYS A 870 2.78 -23.25 -26.55
C LYS A 870 1.34 -23.30 -27.07
N TRP A 871 0.38 -22.70 -26.36
CA TRP A 871 -0.99 -22.54 -26.86
C TRP A 871 -1.02 -21.54 -28.03
N VAL A 872 -0.38 -20.37 -27.89
CA VAL A 872 -0.28 -19.37 -28.98
C VAL A 872 0.43 -19.96 -30.20
N ARG A 873 1.64 -20.51 -30.02
CA ARG A 873 2.45 -21.10 -31.10
C ARG A 873 1.74 -22.24 -31.86
N ARG A 874 0.83 -22.96 -31.20
CA ARG A 874 0.03 -24.05 -31.82
C ARG A 874 -1.28 -23.58 -32.47
N LYS A 875 -1.82 -22.41 -32.09
CA LYS A 875 -3.16 -21.97 -32.51
C LYS A 875 -3.20 -20.74 -33.41
N PHE A 876 -2.21 -19.86 -33.33
CA PHE A 876 -2.26 -18.56 -33.99
C PHE A 876 -0.99 -18.19 -34.77
N THR A 877 0.12 -18.93 -34.61
CA THR A 877 1.32 -18.71 -35.42
C THR A 877 1.06 -19.06 -36.89
N ILE A 878 1.29 -18.07 -37.75
CA ILE A 878 1.16 -18.10 -39.21
C ILE A 878 2.48 -18.58 -39.83
N TYR A 879 3.59 -18.12 -39.26
CA TYR A 879 4.95 -18.41 -39.71
C TYR A 879 5.91 -18.40 -38.52
N ASN A 880 6.87 -19.32 -38.51
CA ASN A 880 8.00 -19.36 -37.57
C ASN A 880 9.26 -19.75 -38.35
N TYR A 881 10.29 -18.90 -38.31
CA TYR A 881 11.57 -19.15 -38.96
C TYR A 881 12.22 -20.50 -38.60
N CYS A 882 11.97 -21.03 -37.39
CA CYS A 882 12.43 -22.35 -36.97
C CYS A 882 11.90 -23.51 -37.82
N GLN A 883 10.82 -23.28 -38.58
CA GLN A 883 10.17 -24.26 -39.45
C GLN A 883 10.35 -23.95 -40.95
N ASP A 884 10.95 -22.80 -41.30
CA ASP A 884 11.28 -22.42 -42.68
C ASP A 884 12.48 -23.22 -43.21
N LYS A 885 12.21 -24.46 -43.65
CA LYS A 885 13.22 -25.34 -44.27
C LYS A 885 13.71 -24.86 -45.64
N ALA A 886 13.05 -23.89 -46.27
CA ALA A 886 13.50 -23.32 -47.54
C ALA A 886 14.64 -22.30 -47.29
N ARG A 887 14.52 -21.49 -46.23
CA ARG A 887 15.54 -20.53 -45.81
C ARG A 887 16.61 -21.15 -44.90
N PHE A 888 16.24 -22.12 -44.08
CA PHE A 888 17.13 -22.84 -43.16
C PHE A 888 17.06 -24.37 -43.39
N PRO A 889 17.81 -24.90 -44.39
CA PRO A 889 17.81 -26.34 -44.70
C PRO A 889 18.20 -27.24 -43.51
N THR A 890 19.00 -26.71 -42.59
CA THR A 890 19.22 -27.27 -41.25
C THR A 890 18.56 -26.36 -40.21
N MET A 891 17.73 -26.93 -39.34
CA MET A 891 17.06 -26.18 -38.26
C MET A 891 18.09 -25.40 -37.41
N PRO A 892 17.88 -24.08 -37.17
CA PRO A 892 18.78 -23.24 -36.38
C PRO A 892 19.06 -23.79 -34.98
N LEU A 893 20.16 -23.36 -34.36
CA LEU A 893 20.64 -23.92 -33.10
C LEU A 893 19.79 -23.45 -31.91
N GLU A 894 19.33 -22.19 -31.94
CA GLU A 894 18.40 -21.61 -30.98
C GLU A 894 17.07 -22.38 -30.90
N CYS A 895 16.51 -22.76 -32.05
CA CYS A 895 15.23 -23.48 -32.17
C CYS A 895 15.21 -24.84 -31.45
N LYS A 896 16.39 -25.44 -31.20
CA LYS A 896 16.53 -26.70 -30.46
C LYS A 896 16.38 -26.52 -28.94
N ILE A 897 16.68 -25.33 -28.42
CA ILE A 897 16.57 -25.01 -26.98
C ILE A 897 15.13 -24.66 -26.63
N ASP A 898 14.46 -23.83 -27.43
CA ASP A 898 13.13 -23.29 -27.12
C ASP A 898 11.97 -24.28 -27.32
N ARG A 899 12.27 -25.53 -27.68
CA ARG A 899 11.29 -26.63 -27.87
C ARG A 899 10.20 -26.31 -28.91
N ASP A 900 10.59 -25.62 -29.99
CA ASP A 900 9.74 -25.24 -31.13
C ASP A 900 9.64 -26.33 -32.23
N ALA A 901 9.96 -27.58 -31.87
CA ALA A 901 9.84 -28.79 -32.67
C ALA A 901 8.63 -29.65 -32.24
#